data_AF-A0A819P6D3-F1
#
_entry.id   AF-A0A819P6D3-F1
#
_cell.length_a   1.000
_cell.length_b   1.000
_cell.length_c   1.000
_cell.angle_alpha   90.00
_cell.angle_beta   90.00
_cell.angle_gamma   90.00
#
_symmetry.space_group_name_H-M   'P 1'
#
loop_
_entity.id
_entity.type
_entity.pdbx_description
1 polymer ?
#
loop_
_entity_poly.entity_id
_entity_poly.type
_entity_poly.pdbx_seq_one_letter_code
_entity_poly.pdbx_strand_id
1 'polypeptide(L)'
;MSSPPATPRSTLGSTPSTQGRRRGQSSSPPRAPHRSPSSLGPEKREYLNTTAEAKRKTHGPQKSLDELRQQMIDLHYANNRNYFDNITYEIYNISQQDETSARYTKREIGININSQFINGRFYRLENPLKHFSILEPANGCNNGIVLTRQSAEQQKCIIATNAGFFNTKTGDCLGNVISNGKIVQKPGIHNANFGITKDNKFVIGYINISEIDNFDQLIGGVIWLVRNGLSYVNISETLEDMTTQETGSTFVTVRAGRVALGHDAAGRIMMLVMDGASAYSKGPNLHEMAQLMIELGAINAINLDGGGSSTAIENGSLVNYVSDSCPGSDIESSISRCERRVTTITCIYDVTEQNDRETNEKTLTVVFGTITSSFNQPKFCATPAWNPFGITFANRTTVGGYPFVLFINMNNTIYTVNREMKQILMWINNSINPNQITPDNFTDSYSIFVTNNGDIYYDNGNENGRVDKWISNTNTLVNVMNVDSSCDGLFIDINNNLYCSMSDDNIILKTWSNDSEMISTTAAGTGIPGSASDELDGPLGIFVDLNFDLYVADHRNDRIQLFKHGELNGTTIFGEGSSNNSISLNYPSGIVLDADKNLFIVDQFNHRIIRSGFNDIRCIIGCSGEGSQSYQLSNPRTLSFDSYGNIFITDTGNSRIQKFDFLSNSCDNSSMVESAYSSVLTENHSTYSRTGCDLSNYYYEVIQMNVNESLYYTLHSNSSIDTYGYVYTDKFYPPDPSINLILEDSDRFSKGQFGIRTFLQSTTVNILILTTVYPNVTGTFSIFASGLNDVTFERLINPDKCVIGNPCKNQAKGIGITLDDILRFEINRNVTLKNQPLLVKISVALTIIMFLLGLINSILSFLTFQNENLRKFGCGIYLLASSITSLLTISMFTINFWFILITQMNSSFHRGGCKSIESLLKLFLYFDTWLNACVAIERAINVYQGINFNKEKSKRLARWIIFILPFCITATIIHEPLHSDVFEYPVKENYYDTKIIEVHRWCVINYSRVVQDYNTAVLFIHLIGPFIANLFSALFIIFGTARQRSLAQTNQNYITHIRAQFREHKQLVISPAILLILSMPRLIISLLPGCVKVSDKPWLYLFAYFISFTPSILVFIVFVVPSELYLKTLKESLRNWQRRICH
;
A
#
# COMPACT_ATOMS: atom_id res chain seq x y z
N MET A 1 61.79 61.16 -61.83
CA MET A 1 60.93 60.90 -63.00
C MET A 1 59.55 60.58 -62.44
N SER A 2 58.60 61.53 -62.39
CA SER A 2 57.76 62.04 -63.50
C SER A 2 56.72 61.00 -63.95
N SER A 3 55.41 61.28 -63.99
CA SER A 3 54.74 62.59 -64.17
C SER A 3 53.43 62.78 -63.35
N PRO A 4 53.01 64.04 -63.08
CA PRO A 4 51.69 64.45 -62.54
C PRO A 4 50.79 65.00 -63.70
N PRO A 5 49.80 65.94 -63.55
CA PRO A 5 49.10 66.49 -62.37
C PRO A 5 47.56 66.63 -62.49
N ALA A 6 46.85 67.00 -61.39
CA ALA A 6 45.83 68.09 -61.29
C ALA A 6 44.92 67.95 -60.03
N THR A 7 44.27 69.04 -59.61
CA THR A 7 43.67 69.29 -58.27
C THR A 7 42.38 70.17 -58.39
N PRO A 8 41.72 70.71 -57.32
CA PRO A 8 41.28 70.16 -56.00
C PRO A 8 39.85 70.60 -55.56
N ARG A 9 39.33 70.03 -54.43
CA ARG A 9 38.54 70.65 -53.31
C ARG A 9 37.83 69.55 -52.48
N SER A 10 37.50 69.62 -51.18
CA SER A 10 37.95 70.38 -49.98
C SER A 10 37.07 69.92 -48.77
N THR A 11 37.55 69.16 -47.77
CA THR A 11 38.00 69.59 -46.39
C THR A 11 36.94 70.29 -45.49
N LEU A 12 36.88 70.17 -44.15
CA LEU A 12 37.29 69.18 -43.10
C LEU A 12 36.87 69.75 -41.69
N GLY A 13 36.52 68.91 -40.69
CA GLY A 13 36.36 69.31 -39.25
C GLY A 13 35.05 68.82 -38.59
N SER A 14 34.80 68.94 -37.26
CA SER A 14 35.70 69.29 -36.12
C SER A 14 35.10 68.88 -34.72
N THR A 15 35.92 68.93 -33.67
CA THR A 15 35.67 68.73 -32.20
C THR A 15 34.96 69.91 -31.50
N PRO A 16 34.39 69.84 -30.25
CA PRO A 16 34.98 69.21 -29.05
C PRO A 16 34.06 68.61 -27.93
N SER A 17 34.69 68.28 -26.79
CA SER A 17 34.22 67.77 -25.47
C SER A 17 33.49 68.82 -24.59
N THR A 18 32.95 68.60 -23.37
CA THR A 18 33.41 67.84 -22.16
C THR A 18 32.32 67.53 -21.11
N GLN A 19 32.48 66.40 -20.38
CA GLN A 19 32.21 66.09 -18.93
C GLN A 19 30.87 66.49 -18.23
N GLY A 20 30.29 65.69 -17.30
CA GLY A 20 30.65 64.34 -16.83
C GLY A 20 30.14 63.97 -15.40
N ARG A 21 30.70 62.87 -14.84
CA ARG A 21 30.64 62.33 -13.45
C ARG A 21 29.49 61.39 -12.97
N ARG A 22 29.90 60.11 -12.77
CA ARG A 22 29.83 59.26 -11.54
C ARG A 22 28.71 58.18 -11.34
N ARG A 23 29.23 56.98 -11.02
CA ARG A 23 28.65 55.79 -10.32
C ARG A 23 27.56 54.97 -11.04
N GLY A 24 27.74 53.64 -11.08
CA GLY A 24 26.69 52.69 -11.53
C GLY A 24 27.13 51.25 -11.85
N GLN A 25 27.55 50.47 -10.84
CA GLN A 25 27.62 48.99 -10.86
C GLN A 25 28.43 48.29 -12.00
N SER A 26 28.33 46.95 -12.08
CA SER A 26 29.38 46.05 -12.57
C SER A 26 28.86 44.85 -13.37
N SER A 27 29.61 44.47 -14.42
CA SER A 27 29.44 43.22 -15.18
C SER A 27 30.78 42.86 -15.89
N SER A 28 30.77 41.91 -16.84
CA SER A 28 31.82 41.65 -17.86
C SER A 28 33.02 40.76 -17.41
N PRO A 29 33.77 40.09 -18.33
CA PRO A 29 33.36 39.48 -19.61
C PRO A 29 34.06 38.09 -19.91
N PRO A 30 34.59 37.70 -21.10
CA PRO A 30 34.21 36.41 -21.72
C PRO A 30 35.40 35.55 -22.26
N ARG A 31 35.14 34.50 -23.07
CA ARG A 31 36.11 33.99 -24.09
C ARG A 31 35.52 33.00 -25.11
N ALA A 32 36.24 32.89 -26.25
CA ALA A 32 36.20 31.87 -27.30
C ALA A 32 37.62 31.84 -27.95
N PRO A 33 37.96 31.07 -29.02
CA PRO A 33 37.31 29.91 -29.69
C PRO A 33 38.29 28.69 -29.89
N HIS A 34 37.86 27.58 -30.54
CA HIS A 34 38.55 26.87 -31.66
C HIS A 34 38.31 25.33 -31.82
N ARG A 35 38.23 24.91 -33.10
CA ARG A 35 38.76 23.69 -33.78
C ARG A 35 38.32 22.24 -33.42
N SER A 36 38.29 21.44 -34.49
CA SER A 36 38.29 19.96 -34.60
C SER A 36 39.54 19.52 -35.44
N PRO A 37 39.79 18.26 -35.89
CA PRO A 37 39.03 16.99 -35.77
C PRO A 37 39.87 15.70 -35.47
N SER A 38 39.23 14.51 -35.58
CA SER A 38 39.80 13.13 -35.66
C SER A 38 40.42 12.53 -34.36
N SER A 39 40.35 11.23 -34.05
CA SER A 39 39.88 9.98 -34.72
C SER A 39 39.38 8.95 -33.63
N LEU A 40 39.02 7.67 -33.81
CA LEU A 40 39.12 6.70 -34.93
C LEU A 40 37.94 5.65 -34.96
N GLY A 41 38.14 4.40 -34.49
CA GLY A 41 37.19 3.25 -34.49
C GLY A 41 37.91 1.92 -34.14
N PRO A 42 37.28 0.71 -34.24
CA PRO A 42 35.98 0.36 -34.82
C PRO A 42 35.09 -0.60 -33.94
N GLU A 43 34.13 -1.30 -34.58
CA GLU A 43 33.12 -2.27 -34.07
C GLU A 43 31.92 -1.68 -33.28
N LYS A 44 30.65 -2.06 -33.54
CA LYS A 44 30.03 -2.96 -34.56
C LYS A 44 29.04 -2.18 -35.45
N ARG A 45 28.58 -2.77 -36.57
CA ARG A 45 27.86 -2.04 -37.64
C ARG A 45 26.73 -2.85 -38.29
N GLU A 46 25.51 -2.68 -37.78
CA GLU A 46 24.19 -3.07 -38.35
C GLU A 46 23.15 -2.58 -37.31
N TYR A 47 22.03 -1.92 -37.60
CA TYR A 47 21.41 -1.37 -38.83
C TYR A 47 21.22 0.15 -38.69
N LEU A 48 21.19 0.89 -39.81
CA LEU A 48 20.32 2.07 -40.05
C LEU A 48 20.68 2.71 -41.41
N ASN A 49 19.83 2.54 -42.43
CA ASN A 49 20.05 3.17 -43.73
C ASN A 49 18.77 3.31 -44.58
N THR A 50 17.85 4.19 -44.16
CA THR A 50 16.74 4.68 -45.02
C THR A 50 16.53 6.18 -44.79
N THR A 51 16.43 6.91 -45.88
CA THR A 51 16.22 8.37 -45.94
C THR A 51 14.88 8.79 -45.34
N ALA A 52 14.88 9.85 -44.52
CA ALA A 52 13.66 10.51 -44.09
C ALA A 52 13.21 11.55 -45.12
N GLU A 53 12.09 11.31 -45.82
CA GLU A 53 11.42 12.34 -46.61
C GLU A 53 10.69 13.33 -45.69
N ALA A 54 10.85 14.63 -45.95
CA ALA A 54 10.10 15.68 -45.26
C ALA A 54 8.65 15.74 -45.80
N LYS A 55 7.78 14.84 -45.32
CA LYS A 55 6.34 14.90 -45.60
C LYS A 55 5.80 16.28 -45.24
N ARG A 56 5.13 16.94 -46.19
CA ARG A 56 4.32 18.14 -45.90
C ARG A 56 3.20 17.75 -44.95
N LYS A 57 3.00 18.50 -43.86
CA LYS A 57 1.80 18.35 -43.04
C LYS A 57 0.57 18.72 -43.88
N THR A 58 -0.41 17.82 -43.91
CA THR A 58 -1.76 18.04 -44.42
C THR A 58 -2.71 18.08 -43.22
N HIS A 59 -3.78 18.88 -43.30
CA HIS A 59 -4.78 18.99 -42.23
C HIS A 59 -5.71 17.76 -42.25
N GLY A 60 -6.02 17.21 -41.09
CA GLY A 60 -6.98 16.12 -40.93
C GLY A 60 -6.51 14.73 -41.41
N PRO A 61 -7.24 13.66 -41.02
CA PRO A 61 -6.81 12.28 -41.24
C PRO A 61 -6.83 11.92 -42.73
N GLN A 62 -5.84 11.14 -43.17
CA GLN A 62 -5.73 10.62 -44.54
C GLN A 62 -6.33 9.21 -44.69
N LYS A 63 -7.24 8.83 -43.78
CA LYS A 63 -7.96 7.54 -43.75
C LYS A 63 -9.22 7.62 -44.60
N SER A 64 -9.66 6.50 -45.17
CA SER A 64 -11.00 6.36 -45.75
C SER A 64 -12.08 6.34 -44.66
N LEU A 65 -13.34 6.58 -45.04
CA LEU A 65 -14.47 6.50 -44.11
C LEU A 65 -14.63 5.10 -43.50
N ASP A 66 -14.36 4.03 -44.25
CA ASP A 66 -14.49 2.65 -43.76
C ASP A 66 -13.39 2.26 -42.77
N GLU A 67 -12.16 2.75 -42.97
CA GLU A 67 -11.08 2.63 -41.96
C GLU A 67 -11.41 3.41 -40.68
N LEU A 68 -11.96 4.63 -40.81
CA LEU A 68 -12.38 5.46 -39.68
C LEU A 68 -13.57 4.83 -38.93
N ARG A 69 -14.53 4.25 -39.67
CA ARG A 69 -15.67 3.48 -39.17
C ARG A 69 -15.23 2.24 -38.39
N GLN A 70 -14.33 1.42 -38.93
CA GLN A 70 -13.83 0.25 -38.22
C GLN A 70 -13.07 0.66 -36.95
N GLN A 71 -12.17 1.66 -37.05
CA GLN A 71 -11.46 2.17 -35.89
C GLN A 71 -12.42 2.76 -34.82
N MET A 72 -13.54 3.37 -35.24
CA MET A 72 -14.57 3.86 -34.33
C MET A 72 -15.26 2.71 -33.58
N ILE A 73 -15.63 1.63 -34.27
CA ILE A 73 -16.20 0.41 -33.68
C ILE A 73 -15.22 -0.19 -32.66
N ASP A 74 -13.96 -0.36 -33.05
CA ASP A 74 -12.91 -0.91 -32.18
C ASP A 74 -12.73 -0.05 -30.91
N LEU A 75 -12.76 1.28 -31.05
CA LEU A 75 -12.71 2.23 -29.94
C LEU A 75 -13.99 2.25 -29.10
N HIS A 76 -15.17 2.01 -29.67
CA HIS A 76 -16.43 1.90 -28.92
C HIS A 76 -16.44 0.65 -28.05
N TYR A 77 -16.06 -0.51 -28.59
CA TYR A 77 -15.88 -1.73 -27.78
C TYR A 77 -14.82 -1.55 -26.69
N ALA A 78 -13.68 -0.92 -27.00
CA ALA A 78 -12.63 -0.66 -26.01
C ALA A 78 -13.04 0.33 -24.89
N ASN A 79 -14.03 1.19 -25.14
CA ASN A 79 -14.56 2.18 -24.19
C ASN A 79 -15.99 1.83 -23.69
N ASN A 80 -16.44 0.59 -23.86
CA ASN A 80 -17.76 0.08 -23.46
C ASN A 80 -18.97 0.89 -24.01
N ARG A 81 -18.83 1.60 -25.13
CA ARG A 81 -19.88 2.48 -25.71
C ARG A 81 -20.73 1.78 -26.78
N ASN A 82 -21.17 0.56 -26.48
CA ASN A 82 -21.84 -0.37 -27.41
C ASN A 82 -23.25 0.09 -27.90
N TYR A 83 -23.69 1.30 -27.57
CA TYR A 83 -24.96 1.90 -28.04
C TYR A 83 -24.81 2.61 -29.40
N PHE A 84 -23.58 2.99 -29.78
CA PHE A 84 -23.34 3.57 -31.10
C PHE A 84 -23.16 2.45 -32.12
N ASP A 85 -24.17 2.29 -32.99
CA ASP A 85 -24.14 1.42 -34.17
C ASP A 85 -23.00 1.80 -35.16
N ASN A 86 -22.94 1.10 -36.28
CA ASN A 86 -22.04 1.32 -37.45
C ASN A 86 -22.22 2.69 -38.18
N ILE A 87 -22.71 3.70 -37.46
CA ILE A 87 -23.11 5.02 -37.94
C ILE A 87 -22.07 6.05 -37.51
N THR A 88 -21.46 6.73 -38.47
CA THR A 88 -20.33 7.65 -38.24
C THR A 88 -20.75 9.09 -37.94
N TYR A 89 -22.06 9.37 -37.94
CA TYR A 89 -22.67 10.68 -37.69
C TYR A 89 -24.06 10.49 -37.03
N GLU A 90 -24.54 11.50 -36.30
CA GLU A 90 -25.93 11.54 -35.79
C GLU A 90 -26.80 12.37 -36.74
N ILE A 91 -28.10 12.05 -36.80
CA ILE A 91 -29.13 12.83 -37.50
C ILE A 91 -30.12 13.37 -36.46
N TYR A 92 -30.49 14.65 -36.54
CA TYR A 92 -31.47 15.23 -35.62
C TYR A 92 -32.49 16.12 -36.32
N ASN A 93 -33.74 16.13 -35.85
CA ASN A 93 -34.79 17.00 -36.39
C ASN A 93 -34.59 18.45 -35.89
N ILE A 94 -34.75 19.42 -36.79
CA ILE A 94 -34.62 20.84 -36.44
C ILE A 94 -35.95 21.34 -35.85
N SER A 95 -35.87 22.25 -34.86
CA SER A 95 -37.01 22.92 -34.23
C SER A 95 -37.97 23.52 -35.27
N GLN A 96 -39.25 23.16 -35.19
CA GLN A 96 -40.34 23.64 -36.05
C GLN A 96 -41.29 24.60 -35.30
N GLN A 97 -40.74 25.48 -34.45
CA GLN A 97 -41.56 26.54 -33.84
C GLN A 97 -42.11 27.51 -34.91
N ASP A 98 -43.29 28.04 -34.63
CA ASP A 98 -44.12 28.83 -35.54
C ASP A 98 -43.40 30.08 -36.10
N GLU A 99 -43.80 30.60 -37.26
CA GLU A 99 -43.07 31.69 -37.96
C GLU A 99 -43.00 33.03 -37.18
N THR A 100 -43.71 33.13 -36.06
CA THR A 100 -43.66 34.28 -35.13
C THR A 100 -42.54 34.19 -34.09
N SER A 101 -41.78 33.08 -34.03
CA SER A 101 -40.75 32.80 -33.01
C SER A 101 -39.31 33.07 -33.49
N ALA A 102 -39.09 34.08 -34.33
CA ALA A 102 -37.75 34.53 -34.72
C ALA A 102 -36.98 35.14 -33.54
N ARG A 103 -36.43 34.27 -32.68
CA ARG A 103 -35.86 34.62 -31.37
C ARG A 103 -34.56 33.88 -31.06
N TYR A 104 -33.72 34.53 -30.27
CA TYR A 104 -32.58 33.93 -29.61
C TYR A 104 -32.55 34.29 -28.11
N THR A 105 -31.92 33.43 -27.32
CA THR A 105 -31.50 33.74 -25.94
C THR A 105 -29.98 33.83 -25.88
N LYS A 106 -29.42 34.84 -25.18
CA LYS A 106 -27.99 34.90 -24.88
C LYS A 106 -27.72 34.75 -23.38
N ARG A 107 -26.54 34.26 -23.02
CA ARG A 107 -26.08 34.16 -21.61
C ARG A 107 -24.59 34.47 -21.51
N GLU A 108 -24.19 35.17 -20.44
CA GLU A 108 -22.78 35.27 -20.05
C GLU A 108 -22.36 34.03 -19.26
N ILE A 109 -21.26 33.42 -19.68
CA ILE A 109 -20.67 32.22 -19.08
C ILE A 109 -19.37 32.62 -18.38
N GLY A 110 -19.12 32.09 -17.19
CA GLY A 110 -17.95 32.46 -16.39
C GLY A 110 -17.37 31.25 -15.66
N ILE A 111 -16.32 30.64 -16.22
CA ILE A 111 -15.74 29.41 -15.68
C ILE A 111 -14.52 29.69 -14.81
N ASN A 112 -14.36 28.96 -13.71
CA ASN A 112 -13.21 29.07 -12.82
C ASN A 112 -12.23 27.91 -13.05
N ILE A 113 -11.09 28.22 -13.66
CA ILE A 113 -10.01 27.28 -13.96
C ILE A 113 -8.79 27.69 -13.15
N ASN A 114 -8.32 26.82 -12.23
CA ASN A 114 -7.10 27.06 -11.44
C ASN A 114 -7.07 28.45 -10.75
N SER A 115 -8.20 28.87 -10.18
CA SER A 115 -8.40 30.21 -9.58
C SER A 115 -8.31 31.39 -10.57
N GLN A 116 -8.44 31.14 -11.87
CA GLN A 116 -8.60 32.16 -12.91
C GLN A 116 -10.02 32.13 -13.48
N PHE A 117 -10.68 33.29 -13.48
CA PHE A 117 -11.97 33.46 -14.11
C PHE A 117 -11.82 33.68 -15.63
N ILE A 118 -12.59 32.94 -16.41
CA ILE A 118 -12.63 32.97 -17.87
C ILE A 118 -14.06 33.27 -18.32
N ASN A 119 -14.23 34.30 -19.14
CA ASN A 119 -15.53 34.70 -19.67
C ASN A 119 -15.87 33.97 -20.97
N GLY A 120 -17.16 33.92 -21.30
CA GLY A 120 -17.65 33.49 -22.60
C GLY A 120 -19.07 33.95 -22.90
N ARG A 121 -19.46 33.81 -24.17
CA ARG A 121 -20.76 34.16 -24.72
C ARG A 121 -21.45 32.89 -25.22
N PHE A 122 -22.64 32.62 -24.69
CA PHE A 122 -23.51 31.55 -25.18
C PHE A 122 -24.73 32.12 -25.89
N TYR A 123 -25.10 31.52 -27.03
CA TYR A 123 -26.29 31.86 -27.80
C TYR A 123 -27.08 30.59 -28.14
N ARG A 124 -28.41 30.64 -27.99
CA ARG A 124 -29.33 29.60 -28.46
C ARG A 124 -30.37 30.21 -29.40
N LEU A 125 -30.59 29.58 -30.55
CA LEU A 125 -31.50 30.04 -31.60
C LEU A 125 -32.72 29.11 -31.70
N GLU A 126 -33.91 29.65 -31.42
CA GLU A 126 -35.14 28.86 -31.23
C GLU A 126 -35.72 28.29 -32.55
N ASN A 127 -35.56 29.00 -33.68
CA ASN A 127 -35.95 28.55 -35.02
C ASN A 127 -34.77 28.72 -36.00
N PRO A 128 -33.96 27.66 -36.25
CA PRO A 128 -32.76 27.76 -37.09
C PRO A 128 -33.01 27.89 -38.60
N LEU A 129 -34.08 27.29 -39.15
CA LEU A 129 -34.18 26.97 -40.58
C LEU A 129 -34.11 28.18 -41.52
N LYS A 130 -34.66 29.32 -41.10
CA LYS A 130 -34.66 30.58 -41.87
C LYS A 130 -33.67 31.62 -41.35
N HIS A 131 -33.05 31.37 -40.19
CA HIS A 131 -32.33 32.38 -39.42
C HIS A 131 -30.85 32.05 -39.20
N PHE A 132 -30.34 30.91 -39.64
CA PHE A 132 -28.92 30.53 -39.52
C PHE A 132 -28.28 30.26 -40.89
N SER A 133 -27.00 30.62 -41.06
CA SER A 133 -26.17 30.10 -42.16
C SER A 133 -24.70 29.99 -41.78
N ILE A 134 -23.99 29.16 -42.55
CA ILE A 134 -22.53 29.13 -42.60
C ILE A 134 -22.13 29.87 -43.88
N LEU A 135 -21.31 30.92 -43.77
CA LEU A 135 -20.95 31.78 -44.89
C LEU A 135 -19.45 31.78 -45.17
N GLU A 136 -19.11 31.81 -46.46
CA GLU A 136 -17.79 32.19 -46.96
C GLU A 136 -17.63 33.74 -47.00
N PRO A 137 -16.40 34.29 -47.07
CA PRO A 137 -16.22 35.73 -47.14
C PRO A 137 -16.61 36.24 -48.54
N ALA A 138 -16.97 37.52 -48.70
CA ALA A 138 -17.55 38.02 -49.96
C ALA A 138 -16.67 37.87 -51.22
N ASN A 139 -15.35 37.70 -51.08
CA ASN A 139 -14.41 37.41 -52.17
C ASN A 139 -14.20 35.89 -52.43
N GLY A 140 -14.91 35.05 -51.69
CA GLY A 140 -14.79 33.59 -51.66
C GLY A 140 -13.56 33.06 -50.91
N CYS A 141 -13.60 31.78 -50.56
CA CYS A 141 -12.51 31.06 -49.85
C CYS A 141 -11.11 31.10 -50.52
N ASN A 142 -11.01 31.58 -51.77
CA ASN A 142 -9.76 31.61 -52.55
C ASN A 142 -9.05 32.97 -52.56
N ASN A 143 -9.63 34.04 -51.98
CA ASN A 143 -9.14 35.40 -52.25
C ASN A 143 -9.30 36.42 -51.10
N GLY A 144 -9.33 35.98 -49.85
CA GLY A 144 -9.05 36.88 -48.72
C GLY A 144 -9.61 36.46 -47.37
N ILE A 145 -8.72 36.43 -46.37
CA ILE A 145 -9.11 36.44 -44.96
C ILE A 145 -9.58 37.85 -44.54
N VAL A 146 -10.74 37.91 -43.90
CA VAL A 146 -11.43 39.15 -43.50
C VAL A 146 -11.81 39.10 -42.02
N LEU A 147 -12.10 40.25 -41.43
CA LEU A 147 -12.58 40.28 -40.04
C LEU A 147 -13.98 39.67 -39.96
N THR A 148 -14.27 38.91 -38.91
CA THR A 148 -15.61 38.36 -38.61
C THR A 148 -16.66 39.47 -38.65
N ARG A 149 -16.36 40.65 -38.09
CA ARG A 149 -17.21 41.85 -38.18
C ARG A 149 -17.49 42.27 -39.63
N GLN A 150 -16.49 42.25 -40.51
CA GLN A 150 -16.66 42.72 -41.89
C GLN A 150 -17.57 41.78 -42.70
N SER A 151 -17.44 40.47 -42.51
CA SER A 151 -18.41 39.51 -43.06
C SER A 151 -19.79 39.70 -42.43
N ALA A 152 -19.87 39.91 -41.11
CA ALA A 152 -21.13 40.12 -40.39
C ALA A 152 -21.90 41.36 -40.88
N GLU A 153 -21.22 42.50 -41.07
CA GLU A 153 -21.78 43.74 -41.60
C GLU A 153 -22.27 43.56 -43.05
N GLN A 154 -21.47 42.94 -43.91
CA GLN A 154 -21.81 42.71 -45.33
C GLN A 154 -23.03 41.81 -45.49
N GLN A 155 -23.18 40.82 -44.62
CA GLN A 155 -24.21 39.79 -44.68
C GLN A 155 -25.41 40.09 -43.74
N LYS A 156 -25.37 41.21 -43.00
CA LYS A 156 -26.40 41.67 -42.05
C LYS A 156 -26.66 40.71 -40.87
N CYS A 157 -25.60 40.07 -40.36
CA CYS A 157 -25.70 39.24 -39.18
C CYS A 157 -26.04 40.06 -37.93
N ILE A 158 -27.04 39.63 -37.17
CA ILE A 158 -27.34 40.13 -35.83
C ILE A 158 -26.37 39.52 -34.82
N ILE A 159 -26.05 38.22 -34.99
CA ILE A 159 -24.99 37.52 -34.26
C ILE A 159 -24.09 36.82 -35.29
N ALA A 160 -22.77 36.87 -35.10
CA ALA A 160 -21.83 36.08 -35.89
C ALA A 160 -20.62 35.61 -35.06
N THR A 161 -20.08 34.44 -35.39
CA THR A 161 -18.78 33.99 -34.87
C THR A 161 -17.88 33.53 -36.02
N ASN A 162 -16.57 33.43 -35.79
CA ASN A 162 -15.72 32.66 -36.69
C ASN A 162 -16.20 31.19 -36.73
N ALA A 163 -15.97 30.52 -37.87
CA ALA A 163 -16.42 29.14 -38.08
C ALA A 163 -15.24 28.16 -38.32
N GLY A 164 -15.14 27.59 -39.52
CA GLY A 164 -14.20 26.51 -39.83
C GLY A 164 -12.74 26.97 -39.92
N PHE A 165 -11.85 25.98 -39.89
CA PHE A 165 -10.42 26.17 -39.96
C PHE A 165 -9.97 26.69 -41.33
N PHE A 166 -8.79 27.32 -41.37
CA PHE A 166 -8.18 27.83 -42.59
C PHE A 166 -6.64 27.75 -42.52
N ASN A 167 -6.00 27.77 -43.67
CA ASN A 167 -4.54 27.82 -43.78
C ASN A 167 -4.04 29.22 -43.44
N THR A 168 -3.41 29.36 -42.27
CA THR A 168 -2.89 30.61 -41.71
C THR A 168 -1.90 31.37 -42.61
N LYS A 169 -1.35 30.72 -43.64
CA LYS A 169 -0.31 31.28 -44.53
C LYS A 169 -0.80 31.66 -45.93
N THR A 170 -1.82 30.98 -46.45
CA THR A 170 -2.38 31.24 -47.78
C THR A 170 -3.75 31.90 -47.74
N GLY A 171 -4.50 31.70 -46.66
CA GLY A 171 -5.89 32.13 -46.53
C GLY A 171 -6.91 31.13 -47.08
N ASP A 172 -6.47 29.97 -47.59
CA ASP A 172 -7.37 28.91 -48.09
C ASP A 172 -8.23 28.34 -46.94
N CYS A 173 -9.51 28.10 -47.19
CA CYS A 173 -10.37 27.35 -46.27
C CYS A 173 -9.90 25.88 -46.08
N LEU A 174 -10.33 25.23 -45.00
CA LEU A 174 -10.08 23.82 -44.70
C LEU A 174 -11.38 23.09 -44.31
N GLY A 175 -11.37 21.76 -44.41
CA GLY A 175 -12.54 20.93 -44.16
C GLY A 175 -13.60 21.00 -45.27
N ASN A 176 -14.79 20.45 -45.00
CA ASN A 176 -15.94 20.55 -45.90
C ASN A 176 -16.67 21.87 -45.65
N VAL A 177 -17.03 22.60 -46.70
CA VAL A 177 -17.72 23.90 -46.61
C VAL A 177 -18.84 23.97 -47.65
N ILE A 178 -20.08 24.11 -47.18
CA ILE A 178 -21.26 24.48 -47.99
C ILE A 178 -21.90 25.71 -47.36
N SER A 179 -22.17 26.70 -48.21
CA SER A 179 -22.80 27.98 -47.85
C SER A 179 -24.02 28.18 -48.74
N ASN A 180 -25.23 28.14 -48.17
CA ASN A 180 -26.50 28.32 -48.90
C ASN A 180 -26.63 27.42 -50.14
N GLY A 181 -26.38 26.11 -49.98
CA GLY A 181 -26.44 25.09 -51.04
C GLY A 181 -25.28 25.12 -52.05
N LYS A 182 -24.43 26.16 -52.02
CA LYS A 182 -23.20 26.24 -52.83
C LYS A 182 -22.08 25.45 -52.15
N ILE A 183 -21.54 24.46 -52.85
CA ILE A 183 -20.30 23.79 -52.45
C ILE A 183 -19.14 24.77 -52.63
N VAL A 184 -18.53 25.15 -51.51
CA VAL A 184 -17.35 26.02 -51.46
C VAL A 184 -16.08 25.16 -51.42
N GLN A 185 -16.08 24.08 -50.64
CA GLN A 185 -14.95 23.16 -50.54
C GLN A 185 -15.40 21.74 -50.15
N LYS A 186 -14.82 20.71 -50.80
CA LYS A 186 -14.97 19.30 -50.39
C LYS A 186 -13.65 18.53 -50.61
N PRO A 187 -12.72 18.53 -49.65
CA PRO A 187 -11.34 18.08 -49.85
C PRO A 187 -11.12 16.56 -49.68
N GLY A 188 -12.16 15.78 -49.38
CA GLY A 188 -12.03 14.32 -49.18
C GLY A 188 -11.61 13.90 -47.76
N ILE A 189 -11.71 14.80 -46.77
CA ILE A 189 -11.13 14.61 -45.43
C ILE A 189 -12.24 14.44 -44.39
N HIS A 190 -12.10 13.43 -43.52
CA HIS A 190 -13.08 13.07 -42.50
C HIS A 190 -12.71 13.62 -41.10
N ASN A 191 -12.78 14.94 -40.94
CA ASN A 191 -12.91 15.57 -39.62
C ASN A 191 -14.39 15.59 -39.18
N ALA A 192 -14.65 16.00 -37.94
CA ALA A 192 -16.01 16.23 -37.45
C ALA A 192 -16.68 17.41 -38.19
N ASN A 193 -17.94 17.23 -38.61
CA ASN A 193 -18.72 18.24 -39.33
C ASN A 193 -20.01 18.57 -38.59
N PHE A 194 -20.58 19.74 -38.88
CA PHE A 194 -21.96 20.11 -38.53
C PHE A 194 -22.63 20.69 -39.77
N GLY A 195 -23.83 20.24 -40.11
CA GLY A 195 -24.56 20.73 -41.27
C GLY A 195 -26.07 20.62 -41.18
N ILE A 196 -26.75 21.35 -42.07
CA ILE A 196 -28.19 21.32 -42.30
C ILE A 196 -28.45 20.75 -43.69
N THR A 197 -29.29 19.72 -43.77
CA THR A 197 -29.68 19.06 -45.02
C THR A 197 -30.87 19.73 -45.69
N LYS A 198 -31.04 19.47 -47.00
CA LYS A 198 -32.18 19.93 -47.82
C LYS A 198 -33.55 19.39 -47.36
N ASP A 199 -33.56 18.34 -46.54
CA ASP A 199 -34.75 17.82 -45.86
C ASP A 199 -34.90 18.32 -44.40
N ASN A 200 -34.25 19.44 -44.06
CA ASN A 200 -34.39 20.20 -42.81
C ASN A 200 -33.99 19.42 -41.54
N LYS A 201 -32.88 18.68 -41.60
CA LYS A 201 -32.29 17.96 -40.46
C LYS A 201 -30.87 18.46 -40.18
N PHE A 202 -30.46 18.38 -38.91
CA PHE A 202 -29.04 18.44 -38.58
C PHE A 202 -28.37 17.10 -38.87
N VAL A 203 -27.13 17.17 -39.33
CA VAL A 203 -26.20 16.03 -39.34
C VAL A 203 -24.88 16.45 -38.70
N ILE A 204 -24.40 15.66 -37.74
CA ILE A 204 -23.21 15.97 -36.93
C ILE A 204 -22.30 14.74 -36.88
N GLY A 205 -21.01 14.92 -37.17
CA GLY A 205 -20.01 13.84 -37.11
C GLY A 205 -19.22 13.65 -38.41
N TYR A 206 -18.83 12.41 -38.71
CA TYR A 206 -17.97 12.06 -39.85
C TYR A 206 -18.83 11.63 -41.04
N ILE A 207 -18.94 12.52 -42.02
CA ILE A 207 -19.88 12.41 -43.16
C ILE A 207 -19.18 11.78 -44.38
N ASN A 208 -19.95 11.07 -45.19
CA ASN A 208 -19.52 10.48 -46.45
C ASN A 208 -19.47 11.52 -47.59
N ILE A 209 -18.39 11.52 -48.38
CA ILE A 209 -18.14 12.54 -49.41
C ILE A 209 -19.15 12.49 -50.56
N SER A 210 -19.81 11.34 -50.79
CA SER A 210 -20.87 11.18 -51.80
C SER A 210 -22.22 11.76 -51.37
N GLU A 211 -22.41 12.07 -50.08
CA GLU A 211 -23.67 12.57 -49.53
C GLU A 211 -23.65 14.09 -49.29
N ILE A 212 -22.49 14.73 -49.47
CA ILE A 212 -22.29 16.18 -49.29
C ILE A 212 -23.23 17.02 -50.17
N ASP A 213 -23.61 16.53 -51.36
CA ASP A 213 -24.47 17.29 -52.27
C ASP A 213 -25.93 17.41 -51.75
N ASN A 214 -26.30 16.71 -50.66
CA ASN A 214 -27.60 16.81 -49.96
C ASN A 214 -27.70 17.98 -48.96
N PHE A 215 -26.61 18.72 -48.71
CA PHE A 215 -26.55 19.78 -47.71
C PHE A 215 -26.85 21.17 -48.29
N ASP A 216 -27.46 22.02 -47.46
CA ASP A 216 -27.61 23.46 -47.71
C ASP A 216 -26.67 24.31 -46.83
N GLN A 217 -26.27 23.81 -45.67
CA GLN A 217 -25.23 24.41 -44.82
C GLN A 217 -24.30 23.28 -44.34
N LEU A 218 -22.98 23.46 -44.40
CA LEU A 218 -22.03 22.48 -43.89
C LEU A 218 -20.72 23.15 -43.48
N ILE A 219 -20.18 22.82 -42.30
CA ILE A 219 -18.86 23.23 -41.85
C ILE A 219 -18.08 22.07 -41.24
N GLY A 220 -16.81 21.94 -41.62
CA GLY A 220 -15.83 21.09 -40.96
C GLY A 220 -15.20 21.81 -39.75
N GLY A 221 -15.27 21.16 -38.59
CA GLY A 221 -14.49 21.50 -37.40
C GLY A 221 -13.29 20.57 -37.25
N VAL A 222 -12.77 20.49 -36.02
CA VAL A 222 -11.78 19.49 -35.60
C VAL A 222 -12.13 19.10 -34.17
N ILE A 223 -12.26 17.80 -33.90
CA ILE A 223 -12.87 17.18 -32.70
C ILE A 223 -14.40 17.34 -32.64
N TRP A 224 -15.08 16.19 -32.61
CA TRP A 224 -16.47 16.07 -32.16
C TRP A 224 -16.48 16.11 -30.61
N LEU A 225 -17.01 17.18 -30.03
CA LEU A 225 -16.97 17.45 -28.59
C LEU A 225 -17.96 16.56 -27.83
N VAL A 226 -19.21 16.55 -28.29
CA VAL A 226 -20.34 15.90 -27.61
C VAL A 226 -21.11 15.07 -28.61
N ARG A 227 -21.34 13.78 -28.30
CA ARG A 227 -22.16 12.85 -29.08
C ARG A 227 -23.26 12.26 -28.20
N ASN A 228 -24.52 12.48 -28.56
CA ASN A 228 -25.73 12.13 -27.82
C ASN A 228 -25.62 12.38 -26.30
N GLY A 229 -25.29 13.63 -25.93
CA GLY A 229 -25.18 14.11 -24.55
C GLY A 229 -23.88 13.72 -23.81
N LEU A 230 -23.03 12.89 -24.41
CA LEU A 230 -21.79 12.41 -23.79
C LEU A 230 -20.54 13.02 -24.45
N SER A 231 -19.52 13.34 -23.63
CA SER A 231 -18.23 13.82 -24.14
C SER A 231 -17.60 12.77 -25.06
N TYR A 232 -17.14 13.20 -26.24
CA TYR A 232 -16.65 12.35 -27.33
C TYR A 232 -15.21 12.71 -27.77
N VAL A 233 -14.55 13.57 -26.99
CA VAL A 233 -13.22 14.14 -27.28
C VAL A 233 -12.13 13.07 -27.44
N ASN A 234 -12.00 12.14 -26.51
CA ASN A 234 -10.92 11.13 -26.51
C ASN A 234 -10.99 10.20 -27.74
N ILE A 235 -12.21 9.87 -28.18
CA ILE A 235 -12.44 9.04 -29.36
C ILE A 235 -12.07 9.84 -30.61
N SER A 236 -12.56 11.08 -30.72
CA SER A 236 -12.25 12.00 -31.83
C SER A 236 -10.75 12.29 -31.98
N GLU A 237 -10.03 12.47 -30.87
CA GLU A 237 -8.57 12.66 -30.83
C GLU A 237 -7.83 11.50 -31.52
N THR A 238 -8.33 10.28 -31.31
CA THR A 238 -7.76 9.03 -31.83
C THR A 238 -8.16 8.75 -33.30
N LEU A 239 -9.32 9.27 -33.74
CA LEU A 239 -9.79 9.17 -35.12
C LEU A 239 -9.12 10.22 -36.03
N GLU A 240 -9.08 11.48 -35.62
CA GLU A 240 -8.72 12.65 -36.45
C GLU A 240 -7.22 12.97 -36.54
N ASP A 241 -6.37 12.28 -35.77
CA ASP A 241 -4.91 12.46 -35.72
C ASP A 241 -4.45 13.91 -35.49
N MET A 242 -4.26 14.25 -34.21
CA MET A 242 -3.83 15.59 -33.79
C MET A 242 -2.42 15.98 -34.28
N THR A 243 -1.59 15.04 -34.76
CA THR A 243 -0.26 15.40 -35.31
C THR A 243 -0.36 16.25 -36.57
N THR A 244 -1.51 16.21 -37.26
CA THR A 244 -1.84 17.05 -38.44
C THR A 244 -1.94 18.54 -38.12
N GLN A 245 -2.30 18.90 -36.89
CA GLN A 245 -2.56 20.29 -36.49
C GLN A 245 -1.27 21.09 -36.21
N GLU A 246 -1.38 22.43 -36.18
CA GLU A 246 -0.22 23.32 -35.94
C GLU A 246 0.42 23.09 -34.56
N THR A 247 -0.39 22.90 -33.51
CA THR A 247 0.06 22.56 -32.15
C THR A 247 0.37 21.07 -31.93
N GLY A 248 0.13 20.22 -32.93
CA GLY A 248 0.31 18.77 -32.84
C GLY A 248 -0.52 18.12 -31.73
N SER A 249 0.05 17.08 -31.08
CA SER A 249 -0.57 16.25 -30.03
C SER A 249 -0.92 16.98 -28.72
N THR A 250 -0.83 18.30 -28.67
CA THR A 250 -1.31 19.12 -27.54
C THR A 250 -2.59 19.91 -27.88
N PHE A 251 -3.14 19.78 -29.10
CA PHE A 251 -4.32 20.52 -29.53
C PHE A 251 -5.55 20.35 -28.62
N VAL A 252 -5.77 19.15 -28.09
CA VAL A 252 -6.89 18.81 -27.20
C VAL A 252 -6.70 19.39 -25.80
N THR A 253 -5.48 19.27 -25.26
CA THR A 253 -5.14 19.62 -23.86
C THR A 253 -4.71 21.08 -23.67
N VAL A 254 -4.31 21.80 -24.73
CA VAL A 254 -3.90 23.20 -24.65
C VAL A 254 -5.07 24.12 -24.31
N ARG A 255 -4.82 25.06 -23.40
CA ARG A 255 -5.75 26.11 -22.98
C ARG A 255 -5.69 27.30 -23.93
N ALA A 256 -6.82 27.65 -24.54
CA ALA A 256 -6.92 28.72 -25.52
C ALA A 256 -8.35 29.30 -25.55
N GLY A 257 -8.58 30.36 -26.35
CA GLY A 257 -9.93 30.69 -26.77
C GLY A 257 -10.52 29.54 -27.61
N ARG A 258 -11.81 29.26 -27.47
CA ARG A 258 -12.50 28.13 -28.14
C ARG A 258 -13.85 28.55 -28.67
N VAL A 259 -14.29 27.92 -29.76
CA VAL A 259 -15.63 28.10 -30.34
C VAL A 259 -16.25 26.72 -30.56
N ALA A 260 -17.52 26.56 -30.19
CA ALA A 260 -18.28 25.34 -30.43
C ALA A 260 -19.65 25.66 -31.07
N LEU A 261 -20.10 24.73 -31.91
CA LEU A 261 -21.41 24.75 -32.57
C LEU A 261 -22.07 23.38 -32.35
N GLY A 262 -23.35 23.39 -31.98
CA GLY A 262 -24.11 22.18 -31.69
C GLY A 262 -25.62 22.41 -31.66
N HIS A 263 -26.35 21.45 -31.11
CA HIS A 263 -27.79 21.55 -30.88
C HIS A 263 -28.22 20.89 -29.56
N ASP A 264 -29.39 21.29 -29.06
CA ASP A 264 -30.05 20.69 -27.89
C ASP A 264 -31.13 19.65 -28.26
N ALA A 265 -31.78 19.09 -27.23
CA ALA A 265 -32.86 18.12 -27.35
C ALA A 265 -34.19 18.69 -27.91
N ALA A 266 -34.25 20.00 -28.19
CA ALA A 266 -35.39 20.64 -28.84
C ALA A 266 -35.11 20.95 -30.32
N GLY A 267 -33.93 20.57 -30.85
CA GLY A 267 -33.53 20.84 -32.23
C GLY A 267 -33.16 22.32 -32.47
N ARG A 268 -32.71 23.03 -31.43
CA ARG A 268 -32.27 24.44 -31.49
C ARG A 268 -30.76 24.52 -31.63
N ILE A 269 -30.26 25.49 -32.39
CA ILE A 269 -28.80 25.70 -32.53
C ILE A 269 -28.24 26.30 -31.23
N MET A 270 -27.09 25.78 -30.81
CA MET A 270 -26.27 26.25 -29.70
C MET A 270 -24.91 26.73 -30.23
N MET A 271 -24.50 27.93 -29.85
CA MET A 271 -23.20 28.51 -30.18
C MET A 271 -22.53 29.01 -28.89
N LEU A 272 -21.26 28.65 -28.70
CA LEU A 272 -20.48 29.02 -27.51
C LEU A 272 -19.11 29.55 -27.92
N VAL A 273 -18.77 30.75 -27.47
CA VAL A 273 -17.43 31.36 -27.63
C VAL A 273 -16.85 31.60 -26.25
N MET A 274 -15.70 30.96 -25.96
CA MET A 274 -14.97 31.11 -24.70
C MET A 274 -13.68 31.89 -24.93
N ASP A 275 -13.42 32.89 -24.10
CA ASP A 275 -12.22 33.72 -24.19
C ASP A 275 -10.97 32.96 -23.74
N GLY A 276 -9.83 33.29 -24.34
CA GLY A 276 -8.56 32.67 -23.96
C GLY A 276 -7.41 33.02 -24.89
N ALA A 277 -6.20 32.70 -24.45
CA ALA A 277 -4.96 33.03 -25.13
C ALA A 277 -3.93 31.91 -24.89
N SER A 278 -3.59 31.16 -25.94
CA SER A 278 -2.66 30.03 -25.87
C SER A 278 -1.25 30.45 -25.42
N ALA A 279 -0.80 31.66 -25.79
CA ALA A 279 0.46 32.24 -25.35
C ALA A 279 0.58 32.43 -23.81
N TYR A 280 -0.53 32.38 -23.08
CA TYR A 280 -0.59 32.47 -21.62
C TYR A 280 -1.28 31.26 -20.97
N SER A 281 -1.55 30.19 -21.74
CA SER A 281 -2.34 29.03 -21.32
C SER A 281 -3.68 29.39 -20.66
N LYS A 282 -4.33 30.46 -21.14
CA LYS A 282 -5.61 30.96 -20.62
C LYS A 282 -6.78 30.48 -21.49
N GLY A 283 -7.88 30.07 -20.86
CA GLY A 283 -9.08 29.54 -21.52
C GLY A 283 -9.27 28.03 -21.32
N PRO A 284 -10.37 27.46 -21.83
CA PRO A 284 -10.64 26.03 -21.71
C PRO A 284 -9.78 25.16 -22.65
N ASN A 285 -9.58 23.91 -22.23
CA ASN A 285 -9.19 22.80 -23.10
C ASN A 285 -10.44 22.15 -23.74
N LEU A 286 -10.28 21.14 -24.60
CA LEU A 286 -11.44 20.57 -25.31
C LEU A 286 -12.33 19.65 -24.45
N HIS A 287 -11.81 19.01 -23.40
CA HIS A 287 -12.65 18.23 -22.48
C HIS A 287 -13.57 19.16 -21.66
N GLU A 288 -13.03 20.29 -21.22
CA GLU A 288 -13.80 21.35 -20.52
C GLU A 288 -14.81 22.02 -21.45
N MET A 289 -14.46 22.24 -22.72
CA MET A 289 -15.39 22.78 -23.73
C MET A 289 -16.52 21.79 -24.03
N ALA A 290 -16.25 20.48 -24.08
CA ALA A 290 -17.28 19.45 -24.23
C ALA A 290 -18.20 19.40 -23.00
N GLN A 291 -17.64 19.39 -21.80
CA GLN A 291 -18.42 19.39 -20.55
C GLN A 291 -19.31 20.63 -20.44
N LEU A 292 -18.78 21.81 -20.76
CA LEU A 292 -19.54 23.06 -20.75
C LEU A 292 -20.69 23.06 -21.77
N MET A 293 -20.51 22.45 -22.94
CA MET A 293 -21.61 22.25 -23.89
C MET A 293 -22.68 21.28 -23.37
N ILE A 294 -22.29 20.20 -22.67
CA ILE A 294 -23.22 19.25 -22.03
C ILE A 294 -24.04 19.93 -20.93
N GLU A 295 -23.39 20.71 -20.05
CA GLU A 295 -24.05 21.48 -18.98
C GLU A 295 -25.00 22.56 -19.52
N LEU A 296 -24.75 23.06 -20.73
CA LEU A 296 -25.65 23.99 -21.45
C LEU A 296 -26.78 23.26 -22.21
N GLY A 297 -26.83 21.92 -22.18
CA GLY A 297 -27.89 21.09 -22.76
C GLY A 297 -27.62 20.54 -24.16
N ALA A 298 -26.36 20.51 -24.63
CA ALA A 298 -26.03 20.03 -25.96
C ALA A 298 -26.15 18.50 -26.09
N ILE A 299 -26.90 18.05 -27.10
CA ILE A 299 -26.99 16.64 -27.49
C ILE A 299 -25.87 16.29 -28.46
N ASN A 300 -25.59 17.12 -29.47
CA ASN A 300 -24.39 17.00 -30.30
C ASN A 300 -23.69 18.35 -30.48
N ALA A 301 -22.36 18.37 -30.44
CA ALA A 301 -21.55 19.59 -30.65
C ALA A 301 -20.15 19.29 -31.20
N ILE A 302 -19.61 20.16 -32.05
CA ILE A 302 -18.24 20.10 -32.59
C ILE A 302 -17.41 21.32 -32.16
N ASN A 303 -16.08 21.17 -32.12
CA ASN A 303 -15.16 22.30 -31.94
C ASN A 303 -14.80 22.92 -33.30
N LEU A 304 -14.86 24.25 -33.35
CA LEU A 304 -14.53 25.10 -34.50
C LEU A 304 -13.16 25.78 -34.30
N ASP A 305 -12.78 26.73 -35.16
CA ASP A 305 -11.48 27.40 -35.05
C ASP A 305 -11.38 28.31 -33.79
N GLY A 306 -10.16 28.46 -33.25
CA GLY A 306 -9.94 28.98 -31.90
C GLY A 306 -8.70 29.84 -31.72
N GLY A 307 -8.28 30.01 -30.47
CA GLY A 307 -7.11 30.79 -30.07
C GLY A 307 -7.26 32.28 -30.42
N GLY A 308 -6.54 32.74 -31.44
CA GLY A 308 -6.64 34.11 -31.94
C GLY A 308 -7.84 34.33 -32.87
N SER A 309 -8.42 33.25 -33.41
CA SER A 309 -9.60 33.33 -34.28
C SER A 309 -10.90 33.56 -33.51
N SER A 310 -10.96 33.14 -32.22
CA SER A 310 -12.16 33.16 -31.37
C SER A 310 -12.80 34.54 -31.24
N THR A 311 -13.88 34.74 -32.00
CA THR A 311 -14.55 36.03 -32.19
C THR A 311 -16.07 35.87 -32.08
N ALA A 312 -16.72 36.74 -31.30
CA ALA A 312 -18.18 36.90 -31.23
C ALA A 312 -18.59 38.35 -31.54
N ILE A 313 -19.51 38.50 -32.50
CA ILE A 313 -20.07 39.78 -32.93
C ILE A 313 -21.56 39.83 -32.58
N GLU A 314 -22.01 40.87 -31.89
CA GLU A 314 -23.44 41.21 -31.70
C GLU A 314 -23.71 42.59 -32.31
N ASN A 315 -24.69 42.70 -33.21
CA ASN A 315 -25.09 43.96 -33.86
C ASN A 315 -23.90 44.79 -34.42
N GLY A 316 -22.96 44.12 -35.09
CA GLY A 316 -21.72 44.73 -35.62
C GLY A 316 -20.63 45.05 -34.57
N SER A 317 -20.90 44.87 -33.29
CA SER A 317 -19.94 45.12 -32.20
C SER A 317 -19.23 43.84 -31.76
N LEU A 318 -17.95 43.93 -31.41
CA LEU A 318 -17.20 42.80 -30.84
C LEU A 318 -17.48 42.71 -29.33
N VAL A 319 -17.87 41.52 -28.84
CA VAL A 319 -18.37 41.33 -27.47
C VAL A 319 -17.55 40.34 -26.62
N ASN A 320 -16.39 39.91 -27.10
CA ASN A 320 -15.48 38.99 -26.42
C ASN A 320 -14.01 39.45 -26.48
N TYR A 321 -13.15 38.90 -25.62
CA TYR A 321 -11.74 39.29 -25.52
C TYR A 321 -10.83 38.46 -26.46
N VAL A 322 -10.68 38.95 -27.69
CA VAL A 322 -9.72 38.46 -28.69
C VAL A 322 -8.27 38.50 -28.20
N SER A 323 -7.44 37.55 -28.66
CA SER A 323 -6.11 37.29 -28.09
C SER A 323 -4.90 37.66 -28.95
N ASP A 324 -5.06 37.89 -30.25
CA ASP A 324 -3.98 38.32 -31.14
C ASP A 324 -3.56 39.78 -30.88
N SER A 325 -2.29 40.11 -31.12
CA SER A 325 -1.76 41.49 -31.03
C SER A 325 -2.05 42.29 -32.29
N CYS A 326 -2.31 43.59 -32.15
CA CYS A 326 -2.58 44.47 -33.29
C CYS A 326 -1.37 44.65 -34.23
N PRO A 327 -1.54 44.57 -35.57
CA PRO A 327 -0.46 44.82 -36.52
C PRO A 327 0.09 46.25 -36.40
N GLY A 328 1.42 46.38 -36.32
CA GLY A 328 2.11 47.68 -36.28
C GLY A 328 2.27 48.31 -34.88
N SER A 329 1.99 47.59 -33.79
CA SER A 329 2.37 48.05 -32.45
C SER A 329 3.88 47.94 -32.25
N ASP A 330 4.59 49.07 -32.18
CA ASP A 330 5.99 49.09 -31.74
C ASP A 330 6.14 48.58 -30.29
N ILE A 331 7.36 48.13 -29.97
CA ILE A 331 7.70 47.22 -28.85
C ILE A 331 7.30 47.74 -27.45
N GLU A 332 7.00 49.03 -27.29
CA GLU A 332 6.59 49.65 -26.03
C GLU A 332 5.05 49.73 -25.82
N SER A 333 4.23 49.30 -26.78
CA SER A 333 2.74 49.44 -26.75
C SER A 333 1.95 48.12 -26.73
N SER A 334 2.55 47.05 -26.18
CA SER A 334 2.12 45.64 -26.28
C SER A 334 0.82 45.24 -25.54
N ILE A 335 -0.10 46.18 -25.31
CA ILE A 335 -1.35 45.97 -24.57
C ILE A 335 -2.56 45.78 -25.52
N SER A 336 -2.57 46.42 -26.69
CA SER A 336 -3.70 46.39 -27.64
C SER A 336 -3.87 45.04 -28.32
N ARG A 337 -5.06 44.43 -28.16
CA ARG A 337 -5.47 43.19 -28.83
C ARG A 337 -6.40 43.48 -29.99
N CYS A 338 -6.31 42.66 -31.04
CA CYS A 338 -7.07 42.83 -32.27
C CYS A 338 -7.72 41.52 -32.73
N GLU A 339 -8.84 41.69 -33.45
CA GLU A 339 -9.58 40.61 -34.12
C GLU A 339 -8.74 40.02 -35.26
N ARG A 340 -8.64 38.68 -35.32
CA ARG A 340 -7.97 37.98 -36.40
C ARG A 340 -8.82 38.00 -37.67
N ARG A 341 -8.14 38.04 -38.82
CA ARG A 341 -8.77 37.80 -40.13
C ARG A 341 -8.97 36.30 -40.34
N VAL A 342 -10.21 35.88 -40.54
CA VAL A 342 -10.64 34.48 -40.74
C VAL A 342 -11.28 34.31 -42.13
N THR A 343 -11.66 33.09 -42.50
CA THR A 343 -12.36 32.82 -43.77
C THR A 343 -13.88 32.76 -43.59
N THR A 344 -14.37 31.72 -42.91
CA THR A 344 -15.80 31.42 -42.77
C THR A 344 -16.37 31.92 -41.46
N ILE A 345 -17.65 32.28 -41.46
CA ILE A 345 -18.41 32.68 -40.27
C ILE A 345 -19.68 31.86 -40.10
N THR A 346 -20.12 31.70 -38.85
CA THR A 346 -21.52 31.40 -38.55
C THR A 346 -22.26 32.75 -38.49
N CYS A 347 -23.54 32.75 -38.89
CA CYS A 347 -24.33 33.98 -38.93
C CYS A 347 -25.79 33.70 -38.55
N ILE A 348 -26.37 34.60 -37.76
CA ILE A 348 -27.78 34.62 -37.39
C ILE A 348 -28.42 35.94 -37.85
N TYR A 349 -29.58 35.89 -38.51
CA TYR A 349 -30.27 37.04 -39.11
C TYR A 349 -31.74 37.16 -38.66
N ASP A 350 -32.32 38.35 -38.80
CA ASP A 350 -33.78 38.60 -38.72
C ASP A 350 -34.48 38.04 -37.45
N VAL A 351 -33.76 38.00 -36.33
CA VAL A 351 -34.22 37.56 -35.00
C VAL A 351 -34.30 38.70 -33.99
N THR A 352 -35.09 38.50 -32.95
CA THR A 352 -35.20 39.38 -31.78
C THR A 352 -34.61 38.71 -30.53
N GLU A 353 -34.07 39.51 -29.61
CA GLU A 353 -33.57 38.99 -28.32
C GLU A 353 -34.76 38.69 -27.39
N GLN A 354 -34.80 37.48 -26.83
CA GLN A 354 -35.79 37.15 -25.80
C GLN A 354 -35.25 37.51 -24.42
N ASN A 355 -35.81 38.57 -23.83
CA ASN A 355 -35.65 38.86 -22.40
C ASN A 355 -36.42 37.83 -21.56
N ASP A 356 -35.74 36.77 -21.12
CA ASP A 356 -36.26 35.88 -20.08
C ASP A 356 -36.46 36.69 -18.79
N ARG A 357 -37.72 36.87 -18.37
CA ARG A 357 -38.11 37.81 -17.30
C ARG A 357 -37.79 37.35 -15.86
N GLU A 358 -37.08 36.23 -15.70
CA GLU A 358 -36.87 35.58 -14.40
C GLU A 358 -35.43 35.57 -13.90
N THR A 359 -34.45 36.02 -14.69
CA THR A 359 -33.04 36.07 -14.24
C THR A 359 -32.44 37.48 -14.30
N ASN A 360 -32.38 38.15 -13.15
CA ASN A 360 -31.26 39.06 -12.89
C ASN A 360 -29.98 38.20 -12.92
N GLU A 361 -28.99 38.62 -13.71
CA GLU A 361 -27.92 37.75 -14.21
C GLU A 361 -27.06 37.11 -13.09
N LYS A 362 -27.27 35.80 -12.86
CA LYS A 362 -26.26 34.94 -12.23
C LYS A 362 -25.37 34.37 -13.32
N THR A 363 -24.10 34.77 -13.37
CA THR A 363 -23.11 34.15 -14.26
C THR A 363 -22.97 32.67 -13.95
N LEU A 364 -23.20 31.79 -14.94
CA LEU A 364 -23.09 30.34 -14.75
C LEU A 364 -21.64 29.98 -14.40
N THR A 365 -21.41 29.65 -13.12
CA THR A 365 -20.07 29.46 -12.57
C THR A 365 -19.71 27.98 -12.49
N VAL A 366 -19.09 27.48 -13.55
CA VAL A 366 -18.61 26.08 -13.63
C VAL A 366 -17.25 25.94 -12.96
N VAL A 367 -17.10 24.90 -12.13
CA VAL A 367 -15.86 24.54 -11.44
C VAL A 367 -15.41 23.18 -11.94
N PHE A 368 -14.36 23.16 -12.77
CA PHE A 368 -13.87 21.92 -13.37
C PHE A 368 -13.06 21.06 -12.38
N GLY A 369 -13.75 20.13 -11.72
CA GLY A 369 -13.14 18.91 -11.21
C GLY A 369 -12.90 17.90 -12.34
N THR A 370 -11.94 16.99 -12.17
CA THR A 370 -11.81 15.83 -13.07
C THR A 370 -13.02 14.91 -12.90
N ILE A 371 -13.74 14.64 -13.98
CA ILE A 371 -14.92 13.77 -13.95
C ILE A 371 -14.48 12.32 -13.77
N THR A 372 -14.68 11.82 -12.56
CA THR A 372 -14.47 10.43 -12.13
C THR A 372 -15.63 10.02 -11.23
N SER A 373 -16.04 8.75 -11.27
CA SER A 373 -17.00 8.22 -10.28
C SER A 373 -16.40 8.32 -8.88
N SER A 374 -17.19 8.60 -7.84
CA SER A 374 -16.67 8.60 -6.46
C SER A 374 -16.52 7.20 -5.86
N PHE A 375 -17.17 6.21 -6.48
CA PHE A 375 -17.17 4.79 -6.16
C PHE A 375 -16.29 3.99 -7.13
N ASN A 376 -15.88 2.80 -6.71
CA ASN A 376 -15.12 1.86 -7.54
C ASN A 376 -16.03 1.09 -8.51
N GLN A 377 -15.68 1.13 -9.80
CA GLN A 377 -16.15 0.16 -10.80
C GLN A 377 -14.94 -0.60 -11.36
N PRO A 378 -14.48 -1.69 -10.71
CA PRO A 378 -13.52 -2.60 -11.34
C PRO A 378 -14.08 -3.17 -12.65
N LYS A 379 -13.22 -3.47 -13.63
CA LYS A 379 -13.59 -4.19 -14.86
C LYS A 379 -13.32 -5.67 -14.70
N PHE A 380 -14.33 -6.51 -14.85
CA PHE A 380 -14.19 -7.97 -14.73
C PHE A 380 -14.33 -8.67 -16.09
N CYS A 381 -13.47 -9.67 -16.32
CA CYS A 381 -13.55 -10.56 -17.48
C CYS A 381 -14.85 -11.41 -17.47
N ALA A 382 -14.98 -12.35 -18.42
CA ALA A 382 -16.17 -13.20 -18.52
C ALA A 382 -16.41 -14.04 -17.25
N THR A 383 -15.35 -14.62 -16.66
CA THR A 383 -15.43 -15.57 -15.54
C THR A 383 -14.59 -15.12 -14.31
N PRO A 384 -14.94 -14.00 -13.65
CA PRO A 384 -14.23 -13.56 -12.46
C PRO A 384 -14.48 -14.53 -11.30
N ALA A 385 -13.53 -14.55 -10.37
CA ALA A 385 -13.57 -15.39 -9.18
C ALA A 385 -13.08 -14.60 -7.95
N TRP A 386 -13.74 -14.85 -6.81
CA TRP A 386 -13.34 -14.38 -5.48
C TRP A 386 -13.07 -15.58 -4.59
N ASN A 387 -12.30 -15.37 -3.52
CA ASN A 387 -12.14 -16.36 -2.47
C ASN A 387 -13.54 -16.64 -1.89
N PRO A 388 -14.07 -17.88 -1.94
CA PRO A 388 -15.38 -18.16 -1.38
C PRO A 388 -15.40 -18.05 0.15
N PHE A 389 -14.24 -17.98 0.81
CA PHE A 389 -14.10 -17.79 2.25
C PHE A 389 -13.83 -16.31 2.56
N GLY A 390 -14.79 -15.66 3.20
CA GLY A 390 -14.72 -14.26 3.60
C GLY A 390 -13.91 -14.04 4.88
N ILE A 391 -13.11 -12.97 4.88
CA ILE A 391 -12.40 -12.46 6.05
C ILE A 391 -13.35 -11.50 6.77
N THR A 392 -13.54 -11.66 8.09
CA THR A 392 -14.32 -10.68 8.88
C THR A 392 -13.52 -9.39 9.04
N PHE A 393 -13.83 -8.38 8.22
CA PHE A 393 -13.17 -7.07 8.23
C PHE A 393 -13.51 -6.26 9.48
N ALA A 394 -14.79 -6.25 9.86
CA ALA A 394 -15.27 -5.63 11.09
C ALA A 394 -16.37 -6.49 11.71
N ASN A 395 -16.43 -6.55 13.04
CA ASN A 395 -17.43 -7.34 13.77
C ASN A 395 -18.31 -6.44 14.66
N ARG A 396 -19.30 -7.03 15.33
CA ARG A 396 -20.29 -6.34 16.16
C ARG A 396 -19.70 -5.34 17.17
N THR A 397 -18.51 -5.57 17.74
CA THR A 397 -17.91 -4.61 18.68
C THR A 397 -17.46 -3.30 18.01
N THR A 398 -17.31 -3.30 16.68
CA THR A 398 -16.94 -2.14 15.87
C THR A 398 -18.16 -1.52 15.20
N VAL A 399 -18.92 -2.31 14.42
CA VAL A 399 -20.05 -1.81 13.60
C VAL A 399 -21.40 -1.80 14.31
N GLY A 400 -21.49 -2.38 15.51
CA GLY A 400 -22.75 -2.57 16.23
C GLY A 400 -23.54 -3.76 15.69
N GLY A 401 -24.72 -3.98 16.28
CA GLY A 401 -25.73 -4.89 15.76
C GLY A 401 -26.30 -4.41 14.42
N TYR A 402 -26.53 -5.36 13.51
CA TYR A 402 -27.22 -5.15 12.23
C TYR A 402 -26.69 -3.98 11.36
N PRO A 403 -25.43 -4.04 10.89
CA PRO A 403 -24.92 -3.10 9.89
C PRO A 403 -25.73 -3.24 8.60
N PHE A 404 -26.31 -2.14 8.11
CA PHE A 404 -27.19 -2.12 6.93
C PHE A 404 -26.52 -1.58 5.67
N VAL A 405 -25.65 -0.58 5.78
CA VAL A 405 -25.02 0.10 4.64
C VAL A 405 -23.49 0.03 4.64
N LEU A 406 -22.91 -0.02 3.45
CA LEU A 406 -21.48 0.09 3.21
C LEU A 406 -21.22 0.88 1.92
N PHE A 407 -20.30 1.84 1.97
CA PHE A 407 -19.80 2.56 0.80
C PHE A 407 -18.27 2.54 0.79
N ILE A 408 -17.66 2.36 -0.39
CA ILE A 408 -16.21 2.41 -0.58
C ILE A 408 -15.90 3.37 -1.73
N ASN A 409 -15.10 4.39 -1.47
CA ASN A 409 -14.73 5.38 -2.47
C ASN A 409 -13.51 4.95 -3.32
N MET A 410 -13.20 5.68 -4.39
CA MET A 410 -12.02 5.43 -5.24
C MET A 410 -10.68 5.34 -4.51
N ASN A 411 -10.55 5.99 -3.35
CA ASN A 411 -9.33 5.97 -2.53
C ASN A 411 -9.28 4.74 -1.59
N ASN A 412 -10.25 3.82 -1.72
CA ASN A 412 -10.48 2.69 -0.83
C ASN A 412 -10.73 3.09 0.63
N THR A 413 -11.21 4.31 0.88
CA THR A 413 -11.76 4.68 2.19
C THR A 413 -13.11 4.00 2.34
N ILE A 414 -13.28 3.23 3.42
CA ILE A 414 -14.48 2.44 3.70
C ILE A 414 -15.36 3.20 4.70
N TYR A 415 -16.65 3.32 4.39
CA TYR A 415 -17.66 4.04 5.19
C TYR A 415 -18.84 3.14 5.53
N THR A 416 -19.28 3.16 6.79
CA THR A 416 -20.51 2.49 7.27
C THR A 416 -21.12 3.26 8.43
N VAL A 417 -22.35 2.92 8.83
CA VAL A 417 -23.05 3.53 9.97
C VAL A 417 -23.13 2.54 11.12
N ASN A 418 -22.67 2.94 12.31
CA ASN A 418 -22.99 2.24 13.55
C ASN A 418 -24.24 2.89 14.16
N ARG A 419 -25.39 2.22 13.93
CA ARG A 419 -26.73 2.68 14.33
C ARG A 419 -26.92 2.66 15.84
N GLU A 420 -26.44 1.62 16.52
CA GLU A 420 -26.46 1.51 18.00
C GLU A 420 -25.73 2.69 18.70
N MET A 421 -24.68 3.24 18.07
CA MET A 421 -23.90 4.39 18.59
C MET A 421 -24.18 5.72 17.85
N LYS A 422 -25.18 5.79 16.96
CA LYS A 422 -25.53 6.96 16.12
C LYS A 422 -24.29 7.71 15.56
N GLN A 423 -23.42 6.98 14.86
CA GLN A 423 -22.19 7.53 14.28
C GLN A 423 -21.80 6.89 12.94
N ILE A 424 -21.07 7.64 12.12
CA ILE A 424 -20.44 7.17 10.88
C ILE A 424 -19.02 6.68 11.22
N LEU A 425 -18.65 5.52 10.69
CA LEU A 425 -17.33 4.90 10.82
C LEU A 425 -16.58 4.97 9.49
N MET A 426 -15.31 5.38 9.54
CA MET A 426 -14.47 5.61 8.37
C MET A 426 -13.07 5.01 8.52
N TRP A 427 -12.71 4.01 7.71
CA TRP A 427 -11.35 3.45 7.67
C TRP A 427 -10.53 4.05 6.52
N ILE A 428 -9.34 4.56 6.83
CA ILE A 428 -8.42 5.21 5.87
C ILE A 428 -7.10 4.42 5.87
N ASN A 429 -6.46 4.26 4.70
CA ASN A 429 -5.12 3.66 4.55
C ASN A 429 -4.96 2.29 5.25
N ASN A 430 -5.98 1.42 5.17
CA ASN A 430 -6.02 0.11 5.81
C ASN A 430 -5.80 0.15 7.34
N SER A 431 -6.32 1.18 8.02
CA SER A 431 -6.33 1.22 9.49
C SER A 431 -7.08 0.02 10.08
N ILE A 432 -6.68 -0.45 11.27
CA ILE A 432 -7.39 -1.53 11.98
C ILE A 432 -8.68 -0.99 12.62
N ASN A 433 -8.61 0.22 13.17
CA ASN A 433 -9.75 0.91 13.78
C ASN A 433 -10.31 1.98 12.82
N PRO A 434 -11.64 2.22 12.81
CA PRO A 434 -12.22 3.35 12.11
C PRO A 434 -11.98 4.67 12.86
N ASN A 435 -11.90 5.76 12.11
CA ASN A 435 -12.23 7.09 12.61
C ASN A 435 -13.75 7.17 12.83
N GLN A 436 -14.16 7.91 13.85
CA GLN A 436 -15.56 8.12 14.22
C GLN A 436 -15.97 9.55 13.87
N ILE A 437 -17.09 9.70 13.16
CA ILE A 437 -17.73 10.99 12.87
C ILE A 437 -19.13 10.94 13.48
N THR A 438 -19.46 11.92 14.32
CA THR A 438 -20.76 12.03 14.98
C THR A 438 -21.38 13.38 14.59
N PRO A 439 -22.14 13.46 13.48
CA PRO A 439 -22.81 14.70 13.09
C PRO A 439 -23.88 15.11 14.11
N ASP A 440 -24.08 16.42 14.29
CA ASP A 440 -25.18 16.93 15.08
C ASP A 440 -26.52 16.46 14.50
N ASN A 441 -27.42 15.96 15.34
CA ASN A 441 -28.71 15.41 14.93
C ASN A 441 -28.64 14.23 13.94
N PHE A 442 -27.57 13.43 14.00
CA PHE A 442 -27.49 12.13 13.32
C PHE A 442 -28.44 11.10 13.94
N THR A 443 -29.09 10.28 13.13
CA THR A 443 -30.13 9.34 13.60
C THR A 443 -29.96 7.92 13.03
N ASP A 444 -31.04 7.13 12.99
CA ASP A 444 -31.05 5.75 12.55
C ASP A 444 -30.90 5.64 11.02
N SER A 445 -29.74 5.97 10.48
CA SER A 445 -29.50 6.13 9.04
C SER A 445 -29.42 4.79 8.29
N TYR A 446 -30.23 4.65 7.23
CA TYR A 446 -30.33 3.43 6.41
C TYR A 446 -29.38 3.40 5.21
N SER A 447 -28.92 4.55 4.72
CA SER A 447 -28.04 4.66 3.55
C SER A 447 -27.00 5.79 3.64
N ILE A 448 -25.90 5.66 2.88
CA ILE A 448 -24.77 6.60 2.86
C ILE A 448 -24.09 6.60 1.49
N PHE A 449 -23.64 7.78 1.03
CA PHE A 449 -22.86 7.96 -0.20
C PHE A 449 -21.79 9.02 0.02
N VAL A 450 -20.61 8.88 -0.61
CA VAL A 450 -19.51 9.86 -0.48
C VAL A 450 -19.03 10.30 -1.85
N THR A 451 -18.85 11.62 -2.02
CA THR A 451 -18.41 12.25 -3.27
C THR A 451 -16.88 12.35 -3.39
N ASN A 452 -16.36 12.67 -4.59
CA ASN A 452 -14.93 12.88 -4.84
C ASN A 452 -14.27 13.91 -3.90
N ASN A 453 -15.04 14.92 -3.49
CA ASN A 453 -14.57 16.01 -2.63
C ASN A 453 -14.52 15.61 -1.13
N GLY A 454 -14.94 14.39 -0.79
CA GLY A 454 -15.02 13.89 0.57
C GLY A 454 -16.33 14.20 1.29
N ASP A 455 -17.24 14.98 0.69
CA ASP A 455 -18.55 15.26 1.29
C ASP A 455 -19.38 13.98 1.42
N ILE A 456 -19.93 13.77 2.61
CA ILE A 456 -20.69 12.57 3.00
C ILE A 456 -22.17 12.92 3.03
N TYR A 457 -22.99 12.15 2.30
CA TYR A 457 -24.44 12.27 2.26
C TYR A 457 -25.03 11.04 2.94
N TYR A 458 -26.03 11.22 3.80
CA TYR A 458 -26.63 10.13 4.56
C TYR A 458 -28.12 10.34 4.83
N ASP A 459 -28.84 9.23 4.98
CA ASP A 459 -30.26 9.21 5.31
C ASP A 459 -30.51 9.76 6.73
N ASN A 460 -31.44 10.69 6.87
CA ASN A 460 -31.96 11.20 8.14
C ASN A 460 -33.51 11.24 8.11
N GLY A 461 -34.14 10.47 7.21
CA GLY A 461 -35.58 10.56 6.90
C GLY A 461 -36.47 10.12 8.05
N ASN A 462 -36.22 8.93 8.60
CA ASN A 462 -37.07 8.29 9.61
C ASN A 462 -37.28 9.11 10.91
N GLU A 463 -36.29 9.90 11.33
CA GLU A 463 -36.41 10.77 12.53
C GLU A 463 -36.52 12.27 12.22
N ASN A 464 -36.08 12.75 11.04
CA ASN A 464 -35.99 14.19 10.72
C ASN A 464 -36.54 14.62 9.34
N GLY A 465 -37.12 13.71 8.56
CA GLY A 465 -37.78 14.02 7.28
C GLY A 465 -36.87 14.59 6.19
N ARG A 466 -35.60 14.18 6.14
CA ARG A 466 -34.60 14.75 5.21
C ARG A 466 -33.39 13.85 4.92
N VAL A 467 -32.68 14.14 3.84
CA VAL A 467 -31.31 13.67 3.57
C VAL A 467 -30.33 14.79 3.93
N ASP A 468 -29.32 14.46 4.73
CA ASP A 468 -28.31 15.42 5.18
C ASP A 468 -26.96 15.23 4.46
N LYS A 469 -26.30 16.35 4.19
CA LYS A 469 -24.93 16.45 3.69
C LYS A 469 -24.00 16.99 4.77
N TRP A 470 -22.97 16.22 5.12
CA TRP A 470 -21.85 16.67 5.93
C TRP A 470 -20.68 17.07 5.03
N ILE A 471 -20.31 18.35 5.06
CA ILE A 471 -19.28 18.94 4.20
C ILE A 471 -17.91 18.79 4.86
N SER A 472 -17.01 18.03 4.23
CA SER A 472 -15.80 17.51 4.91
C SER A 472 -14.66 18.54 5.07
N ASN A 473 -14.75 19.71 4.45
CA ASN A 473 -13.73 20.77 4.54
C ASN A 473 -14.07 21.88 5.56
N THR A 474 -15.35 22.04 5.89
CA THR A 474 -15.87 23.01 6.86
C THR A 474 -16.45 22.37 8.13
N ASN A 475 -16.64 21.04 8.12
CA ASN A 475 -17.36 20.27 9.14
C ASN A 475 -18.82 20.74 9.35
N THR A 476 -19.45 21.33 8.34
CA THR A 476 -20.82 21.87 8.42
C THR A 476 -21.85 20.88 7.88
N LEU A 477 -22.97 20.77 8.58
CA LEU A 477 -24.14 20.00 8.15
C LEU A 477 -25.11 20.86 7.33
N VAL A 478 -25.66 20.32 6.24
CA VAL A 478 -26.59 20.99 5.33
C VAL A 478 -27.66 19.99 4.87
N ASN A 479 -28.95 20.32 5.03
CA ASN A 479 -30.05 19.57 4.41
C ASN A 479 -29.98 19.73 2.88
N VAL A 480 -30.17 18.64 2.13
CA VAL A 480 -30.10 18.63 0.65
C VAL A 480 -31.32 17.99 -0.04
N MET A 481 -32.25 17.39 0.70
CA MET A 481 -33.51 16.85 0.17
C MET A 481 -34.47 16.66 1.35
N ASN A 482 -35.72 17.10 1.24
CA ASN A 482 -36.77 16.75 2.20
C ASN A 482 -37.45 15.45 1.75
N VAL A 483 -37.74 14.54 2.68
CA VAL A 483 -38.33 13.21 2.41
C VAL A 483 -39.32 12.83 3.51
N ASP A 484 -40.41 12.13 3.18
CA ASP A 484 -41.48 11.83 4.14
C ASP A 484 -41.30 10.50 4.91
N SER A 485 -40.38 9.64 4.48
CA SER A 485 -40.01 8.35 5.12
C SER A 485 -38.50 8.07 5.06
N SER A 486 -38.03 6.84 5.29
CA SER A 486 -36.60 6.48 5.24
C SER A 486 -36.04 6.45 3.82
N CYS A 487 -34.84 6.98 3.65
CA CYS A 487 -34.10 6.86 2.40
C CYS A 487 -33.25 5.57 2.42
N ASP A 488 -33.84 4.43 2.04
CA ASP A 488 -33.22 3.10 2.17
C ASP A 488 -32.07 2.82 1.19
N GLY A 489 -31.95 3.65 0.13
CA GLY A 489 -30.84 3.66 -0.81
C GLY A 489 -30.54 5.08 -1.29
N LEU A 490 -29.26 5.48 -1.23
CA LEU A 490 -28.76 6.78 -1.68
C LEU A 490 -27.73 6.62 -2.78
N PHE A 491 -27.83 7.44 -3.83
CA PHE A 491 -26.85 7.49 -4.91
C PHE A 491 -26.65 8.94 -5.39
N ILE A 492 -25.44 9.29 -5.83
CA ILE A 492 -25.16 10.57 -6.49
C ILE A 492 -24.47 10.31 -7.83
N ASP A 493 -25.06 10.78 -8.92
CA ASP A 493 -24.48 10.64 -10.25
C ASP A 493 -23.36 11.67 -10.54
N ILE A 494 -22.66 11.50 -11.67
CA ILE A 494 -21.55 12.38 -12.06
C ILE A 494 -21.96 13.84 -12.34
N ASN A 495 -23.26 14.13 -12.46
CA ASN A 495 -23.80 15.49 -12.61
C ASN A 495 -24.25 16.09 -11.26
N ASN A 496 -24.01 15.39 -10.14
CA ASN A 496 -24.47 15.71 -8.79
C ASN A 496 -26.00 15.71 -8.64
N ASN A 497 -26.73 14.86 -9.38
CA ASN A 497 -28.11 14.55 -8.99
C ASN A 497 -28.09 13.54 -7.84
N LEU A 498 -28.85 13.84 -6.79
CA LEU A 498 -29.05 13.02 -5.60
C LEU A 498 -30.33 12.18 -5.80
N TYR A 499 -30.18 10.86 -5.76
CA TYR A 499 -31.28 9.89 -5.87
C TYR A 499 -31.51 9.23 -4.51
N CYS A 500 -32.78 9.04 -4.17
CA CYS A 500 -33.23 8.46 -2.90
C CYS A 500 -34.31 7.40 -3.15
N SER A 501 -34.10 6.18 -2.64
CA SER A 501 -35.08 5.10 -2.69
C SER A 501 -36.00 5.18 -1.46
N MET A 502 -37.26 5.54 -1.68
CA MET A 502 -38.29 5.63 -0.65
C MET A 502 -39.03 4.30 -0.57
N SER A 503 -38.64 3.44 0.38
CA SER A 503 -39.12 2.06 0.41
C SER A 503 -40.59 1.95 0.81
N ASP A 504 -41.04 2.72 1.81
CA ASP A 504 -42.44 2.73 2.22
C ASP A 504 -43.37 3.41 1.19
N ASP A 505 -42.88 4.42 0.47
CA ASP A 505 -43.63 5.19 -0.53
C ASP A 505 -43.62 4.55 -1.94
N ASN A 506 -42.79 3.53 -2.18
CA ASN A 506 -42.71 2.79 -3.45
C ASN A 506 -42.28 3.67 -4.65
N ILE A 507 -41.32 4.57 -4.41
CA ILE A 507 -40.88 5.58 -5.38
C ILE A 507 -39.38 5.89 -5.24
N ILE A 508 -38.73 6.24 -6.35
CA ILE A 508 -37.37 6.79 -6.36
C ILE A 508 -37.46 8.29 -6.60
N LEU A 509 -37.03 9.09 -5.63
CA LEU A 509 -36.94 10.54 -5.74
C LEU A 509 -35.57 10.98 -6.27
N LYS A 510 -35.56 12.09 -7.01
CA LYS A 510 -34.37 12.73 -7.58
C LYS A 510 -34.43 14.24 -7.38
N THR A 511 -33.37 14.83 -6.85
CA THR A 511 -33.13 16.28 -6.86
C THR A 511 -31.70 16.59 -7.32
N TRP A 512 -31.37 17.85 -7.57
CA TRP A 512 -30.00 18.28 -7.81
C TRP A 512 -29.34 18.66 -6.48
N SER A 513 -28.18 18.10 -6.15
CA SER A 513 -27.64 18.15 -4.77
C SER A 513 -27.20 19.54 -4.28
N ASN A 514 -27.29 20.55 -5.15
CA ASN A 514 -26.95 21.94 -4.87
C ASN A 514 -28.16 22.88 -5.13
N ASP A 515 -29.36 22.33 -5.31
CA ASP A 515 -30.58 23.12 -5.48
C ASP A 515 -30.92 23.87 -4.18
N SER A 516 -31.02 25.20 -4.27
CA SER A 516 -31.43 26.06 -3.16
C SER A 516 -32.92 25.98 -2.85
N GLU A 517 -33.74 25.40 -3.74
CA GLU A 517 -35.18 25.24 -3.59
C GLU A 517 -35.59 23.80 -3.20
N MET A 518 -34.63 22.86 -3.20
CA MET A 518 -34.79 21.44 -2.82
C MET A 518 -35.91 20.70 -3.56
N ILE A 519 -36.17 21.08 -4.82
CA ILE A 519 -37.26 20.52 -5.62
C ILE A 519 -36.92 19.09 -6.01
N SER A 520 -37.73 18.15 -5.54
CA SER A 520 -37.60 16.73 -5.85
C SER A 520 -38.58 16.32 -6.96
N THR A 521 -38.14 15.36 -7.78
CA THR A 521 -38.85 14.84 -8.95
C THR A 521 -38.84 13.31 -8.90
N THR A 522 -39.87 12.67 -9.46
CA THR A 522 -39.91 11.21 -9.61
C THR A 522 -38.90 10.75 -10.67
N ALA A 523 -38.03 9.80 -10.29
CA ALA A 523 -37.14 9.12 -11.23
C ALA A 523 -37.67 7.74 -11.65
N ALA A 524 -38.40 7.05 -10.77
CA ALA A 524 -39.04 5.76 -11.01
C ALA A 524 -40.12 5.49 -9.94
N GLY A 525 -41.09 4.62 -10.24
CA GLY A 525 -42.21 4.32 -9.34
C GLY A 525 -43.36 5.32 -9.44
N THR A 526 -44.59 4.85 -9.18
CA THR A 526 -45.83 5.66 -9.23
C THR A 526 -46.26 6.22 -7.86
N GLY A 527 -45.60 5.83 -6.77
CA GLY A 527 -46.09 6.06 -5.40
C GLY A 527 -47.13 5.05 -4.93
N ILE A 528 -47.34 3.96 -5.68
CA ILE A 528 -48.31 2.90 -5.39
C ILE A 528 -47.58 1.55 -5.49
N PRO A 529 -47.72 0.64 -4.50
CA PRO A 529 -47.11 -0.68 -4.56
C PRO A 529 -47.76 -1.52 -5.67
N GLY A 530 -46.94 -2.00 -6.60
CA GLY A 530 -47.41 -2.73 -7.78
C GLY A 530 -46.28 -3.39 -8.57
N SER A 531 -46.64 -4.04 -9.69
CA SER A 531 -45.72 -4.90 -10.48
C SER A 531 -45.72 -4.60 -11.98
N ALA A 532 -46.40 -3.54 -12.43
CA ALA A 532 -46.25 -2.99 -13.78
C ALA A 532 -44.79 -2.52 -14.04
N SER A 533 -44.54 -2.02 -15.26
CA SER A 533 -43.23 -1.49 -15.65
C SER A 533 -42.84 -0.21 -14.90
N ASP A 534 -43.83 0.64 -14.62
CA ASP A 534 -43.74 1.94 -13.97
C ASP A 534 -43.97 1.86 -12.44
N GLU A 535 -44.50 0.73 -11.96
CA GLU A 535 -44.71 0.45 -10.54
C GLU A 535 -43.49 -0.25 -9.89
N LEU A 536 -43.39 -0.13 -8.57
CA LEU A 536 -42.40 -0.77 -7.70
C LEU A 536 -43.12 -1.24 -6.43
N ASP A 537 -42.53 -2.14 -5.64
CA ASP A 537 -43.00 -2.47 -4.28
C ASP A 537 -41.80 -2.62 -3.31
N GLY A 538 -41.70 -1.69 -2.36
CA GLY A 538 -40.66 -1.66 -1.33
C GLY A 538 -39.22 -1.43 -1.81
N PRO A 539 -38.92 -0.61 -2.83
CA PRO A 539 -37.59 -0.55 -3.46
C PRO A 539 -36.47 -0.14 -2.48
N LEU A 540 -35.33 -0.84 -2.53
CA LEU A 540 -34.20 -0.64 -1.61
C LEU A 540 -32.93 -0.15 -2.32
N GLY A 541 -32.11 -1.06 -2.83
CA GLY A 541 -30.82 -0.75 -3.44
C GLY A 541 -31.00 -0.09 -4.81
N ILE A 542 -30.32 1.04 -5.01
CA ILE A 542 -30.28 1.76 -6.29
C ILE A 542 -28.85 1.97 -6.78
N PHE A 543 -28.67 1.95 -8.09
CA PHE A 543 -27.40 2.28 -8.76
C PHE A 543 -27.67 3.09 -10.03
N VAL A 544 -26.92 4.16 -10.27
CA VAL A 544 -27.04 4.96 -11.50
C VAL A 544 -25.72 4.89 -12.27
N ASP A 545 -25.76 4.41 -13.51
CA ASP A 545 -24.54 4.27 -14.32
C ASP A 545 -24.16 5.57 -15.07
N LEU A 546 -22.99 5.59 -15.72
CA LEU A 546 -22.42 6.77 -16.39
C LEU A 546 -23.25 7.30 -17.59
N ASN A 547 -24.33 6.61 -17.97
CA ASN A 547 -25.31 7.05 -18.98
C ASN A 547 -26.61 7.57 -18.32
N PHE A 548 -26.65 7.66 -17.00
CA PHE A 548 -27.80 8.03 -16.18
C PHE A 548 -29.00 7.07 -16.27
N ASP A 549 -28.73 5.81 -16.65
CA ASP A 549 -29.60 4.66 -16.48
C ASP A 549 -29.70 4.30 -14.99
N LEU A 550 -30.92 4.13 -14.47
CA LEU A 550 -31.23 3.83 -13.07
C LEU A 550 -31.62 2.35 -12.91
N TYR A 551 -30.87 1.63 -12.06
CA TYR A 551 -31.08 0.23 -11.72
C TYR A 551 -31.66 0.17 -10.30
N VAL A 552 -32.78 -0.53 -10.13
CA VAL A 552 -33.53 -0.60 -8.87
C VAL A 552 -33.69 -2.06 -8.45
N ALA A 553 -33.30 -2.38 -7.22
CA ALA A 553 -33.70 -3.60 -6.53
C ALA A 553 -35.14 -3.45 -6.03
N ASP A 554 -36.08 -3.97 -6.82
CA ASP A 554 -37.52 -3.90 -6.59
C ASP A 554 -37.94 -5.03 -5.64
N HIS A 555 -37.64 -4.78 -4.36
CA HIS A 555 -37.41 -5.79 -3.33
C HIS A 555 -38.60 -6.72 -3.08
N ARG A 556 -39.85 -6.24 -3.03
CA ARG A 556 -41.02 -7.13 -2.80
C ARG A 556 -41.53 -7.80 -4.07
N ASN A 557 -41.05 -7.39 -5.25
CA ASN A 557 -41.35 -7.98 -6.56
C ASN A 557 -40.29 -9.01 -7.02
N ASP A 558 -39.33 -9.39 -6.17
CA ASP A 558 -38.27 -10.36 -6.46
C ASP A 558 -37.48 -10.11 -7.77
N ARG A 559 -37.33 -8.83 -8.16
CA ARG A 559 -36.79 -8.43 -9.47
C ARG A 559 -35.84 -7.23 -9.43
N ILE A 560 -35.08 -7.07 -10.51
CA ILE A 560 -34.29 -5.88 -10.81
C ILE A 560 -34.92 -5.15 -12.00
N GLN A 561 -35.37 -3.91 -11.77
CA GLN A 561 -35.87 -3.00 -12.80
C GLN A 561 -34.74 -2.10 -13.32
N LEU A 562 -34.75 -1.83 -14.63
CA LEU A 562 -33.90 -0.88 -15.31
C LEU A 562 -34.74 0.22 -15.95
N PHE A 563 -34.63 1.45 -15.44
CA PHE A 563 -35.22 2.65 -16.01
C PHE A 563 -34.15 3.37 -16.83
N LYS A 564 -34.41 3.58 -18.13
CA LYS A 564 -33.50 4.33 -19.00
C LYS A 564 -33.57 5.81 -18.72
N HIS A 565 -32.50 6.55 -19.07
CA HIS A 565 -32.45 7.98 -18.78
C HIS A 565 -33.63 8.75 -19.39
N GLY A 566 -34.54 9.23 -18.53
CA GLY A 566 -35.75 9.96 -18.92
C GLY A 566 -37.00 9.09 -19.17
N GLU A 567 -36.90 7.77 -19.04
CA GLU A 567 -38.04 6.84 -19.13
C GLU A 567 -38.59 6.53 -17.73
N LEU A 568 -39.92 6.63 -17.57
CA LEU A 568 -40.62 6.25 -16.33
C LEU A 568 -41.07 4.79 -16.33
N ASN A 569 -40.98 4.09 -17.46
CA ASN A 569 -41.26 2.66 -17.57
C ASN A 569 -39.96 1.88 -17.43
N GLY A 570 -39.84 1.06 -16.39
CA GLY A 570 -38.69 0.18 -16.17
C GLY A 570 -38.84 -1.15 -16.90
N THR A 571 -37.74 -1.64 -17.48
CA THR A 571 -37.63 -2.99 -18.04
C THR A 571 -37.09 -3.95 -16.99
N THR A 572 -37.73 -5.11 -16.79
CA THR A 572 -37.23 -6.15 -15.89
C THR A 572 -36.05 -6.88 -16.51
N ILE A 573 -34.85 -6.69 -15.94
CA ILE A 573 -33.60 -7.25 -16.48
C ILE A 573 -33.10 -8.49 -15.75
N PHE A 574 -33.61 -8.76 -14.54
CA PHE A 574 -33.31 -9.96 -13.76
C PHE A 574 -34.40 -10.24 -12.72
N GLY A 575 -34.59 -11.49 -12.30
CA GLY A 575 -35.60 -11.88 -11.32
C GLY A 575 -37.01 -12.03 -11.91
N GLU A 576 -38.05 -12.03 -11.05
CA GLU A 576 -39.42 -12.33 -11.51
C GLU A 576 -39.92 -11.35 -12.58
N GLY A 577 -40.55 -11.88 -13.64
CA GLY A 577 -40.95 -11.13 -14.83
C GLY A 577 -39.86 -11.00 -15.91
N SER A 578 -38.58 -11.29 -15.62
CA SER A 578 -37.53 -11.27 -16.65
C SER A 578 -37.63 -12.46 -17.62
N SER A 579 -36.96 -12.37 -18.76
CA SER A 579 -36.86 -13.46 -19.74
C SER A 579 -35.78 -14.50 -19.40
N ASN A 580 -34.98 -14.29 -18.35
CA ASN A 580 -33.78 -15.08 -18.05
C ASN A 580 -33.78 -15.63 -16.60
N ASN A 581 -34.89 -16.26 -16.20
CA ASN A 581 -35.16 -16.72 -14.84
C ASN A 581 -34.44 -18.04 -14.48
N SER A 582 -33.13 -18.12 -14.79
CA SER A 582 -32.27 -19.27 -14.47
C SER A 582 -31.96 -19.38 -12.97
N ILE A 583 -32.03 -18.26 -12.24
CA ILE A 583 -31.97 -18.19 -10.78
C ILE A 583 -33.09 -17.25 -10.31
N SER A 584 -33.96 -17.73 -9.40
CA SER A 584 -34.93 -16.89 -8.69
C SER A 584 -34.25 -16.09 -7.58
N LEU A 585 -34.57 -14.80 -7.46
CA LEU A 585 -34.23 -13.98 -6.29
C LEU A 585 -35.21 -14.26 -5.13
N ASN A 586 -34.93 -13.68 -3.96
CA ASN A 586 -35.81 -13.64 -2.80
C ASN A 586 -35.45 -12.39 -1.99
N TYR A 587 -36.26 -11.34 -2.11
CA TYR A 587 -36.10 -10.01 -1.52
C TYR A 587 -34.73 -9.37 -1.82
N PRO A 588 -34.42 -9.02 -3.09
CA PRO A 588 -33.17 -8.35 -3.45
C PRO A 588 -33.06 -6.96 -2.82
N SER A 589 -31.94 -6.66 -2.16
CA SER A 589 -31.81 -5.44 -1.34
C SER A 589 -30.66 -4.51 -1.71
N GLY A 590 -29.69 -4.97 -2.50
CA GLY A 590 -28.53 -4.19 -2.92
C GLY A 590 -28.08 -4.54 -4.33
N ILE A 591 -27.64 -3.56 -5.09
CA ILE A 591 -27.17 -3.71 -6.47
C ILE A 591 -25.98 -2.80 -6.75
N VAL A 592 -24.95 -3.34 -7.42
CA VAL A 592 -23.84 -2.56 -8.01
C VAL A 592 -23.47 -3.13 -9.37
N LEU A 593 -22.83 -2.30 -10.21
CA LEU A 593 -22.35 -2.68 -11.53
C LEU A 593 -20.81 -2.65 -11.61
N ASP A 594 -20.22 -3.65 -12.27
CA ASP A 594 -18.85 -3.54 -12.74
C ASP A 594 -18.75 -2.60 -13.97
N ALA A 595 -17.51 -2.29 -14.41
CA ALA A 595 -17.29 -1.37 -15.52
C ALA A 595 -17.92 -1.82 -16.85
N ASP A 596 -18.22 -3.12 -16.99
CA ASP A 596 -18.82 -3.75 -18.18
C ASP A 596 -20.34 -3.92 -18.03
N LYS A 597 -20.93 -3.28 -17.02
CA LYS A 597 -22.35 -3.35 -16.63
C LYS A 597 -22.85 -4.75 -16.25
N ASN A 598 -21.99 -5.68 -15.84
CA ASN A 598 -22.49 -6.92 -15.22
C ASN A 598 -23.02 -6.60 -13.82
N LEU A 599 -24.19 -7.16 -13.49
CA LEU A 599 -24.87 -6.92 -12.21
C LEU A 599 -24.27 -7.78 -11.09
N PHE A 600 -24.13 -7.18 -9.92
CA PHE A 600 -23.88 -7.86 -8.65
C PHE A 600 -25.02 -7.55 -7.70
N ILE A 601 -25.78 -8.57 -7.34
CA ILE A 601 -27.07 -8.47 -6.64
C ILE A 601 -26.93 -9.12 -5.26
N VAL A 602 -27.32 -8.38 -4.21
CA VAL A 602 -27.53 -8.92 -2.87
C VAL A 602 -28.91 -9.59 -2.83
N ASP A 603 -28.91 -10.90 -2.72
CA ASP A 603 -30.10 -11.76 -2.73
C ASP A 603 -30.41 -12.18 -1.29
N GLN A 604 -31.01 -11.25 -0.54
CA GLN A 604 -30.93 -11.17 0.92
C GLN A 604 -31.49 -12.40 1.63
N PHE A 605 -32.73 -12.79 1.32
CA PHE A 605 -33.41 -13.92 1.95
C PHE A 605 -33.07 -15.27 1.28
N ASN A 606 -32.19 -15.26 0.26
CA ASN A 606 -31.42 -16.44 -0.16
C ASN A 606 -29.99 -16.45 0.42
N HIS A 607 -29.64 -15.47 1.26
CA HIS A 607 -28.39 -15.39 2.04
C HIS A 607 -27.11 -15.41 1.17
N ARG A 608 -27.16 -14.83 -0.03
CA ARG A 608 -26.12 -14.98 -1.06
C ARG A 608 -25.94 -13.74 -1.94
N ILE A 609 -24.84 -13.72 -2.72
CA ILE A 609 -24.61 -12.75 -3.79
C ILE A 609 -24.67 -13.45 -5.15
N ILE A 610 -25.46 -12.89 -6.07
CA ILE A 610 -25.56 -13.31 -7.47
C ILE A 610 -24.75 -12.36 -8.35
N ARG A 611 -24.00 -12.90 -9.31
CA ARG A 611 -23.54 -12.16 -10.50
C ARG A 611 -24.45 -12.51 -11.68
N SER A 612 -24.83 -11.49 -12.46
CA SER A 612 -25.51 -11.64 -13.75
C SER A 612 -24.79 -10.82 -14.82
N GLY A 613 -24.03 -11.52 -15.67
CA GLY A 613 -23.43 -10.98 -16.89
C GLY A 613 -24.05 -11.57 -18.15
N PHE A 614 -23.66 -11.05 -19.33
CA PHE A 614 -24.32 -11.30 -20.63
C PHE A 614 -24.61 -12.78 -20.98
N ASN A 615 -23.80 -13.73 -20.49
CA ASN A 615 -24.08 -15.17 -20.52
C ASN A 615 -23.63 -15.91 -19.23
N ASP A 616 -23.37 -15.20 -18.12
CA ASP A 616 -22.86 -15.76 -16.86
C ASP A 616 -23.76 -15.35 -15.69
N ILE A 617 -24.73 -16.20 -15.35
CA ILE A 617 -25.62 -16.04 -14.20
C ILE A 617 -25.27 -17.11 -13.18
N ARG A 618 -24.69 -16.70 -12.04
CA ARG A 618 -24.31 -17.63 -10.97
C ARG A 618 -24.26 -16.95 -9.61
N CYS A 619 -24.49 -17.74 -8.57
CA CYS A 619 -24.09 -17.37 -7.22
C CYS A 619 -22.56 -17.35 -7.12
N ILE A 620 -22.01 -16.33 -6.45
CA ILE A 620 -20.57 -16.15 -6.26
C ILE A 620 -20.14 -16.24 -4.79
N ILE A 621 -21.01 -15.88 -3.83
CA ILE A 621 -20.74 -15.85 -2.38
C ILE A 621 -22.00 -16.29 -1.64
N GLY A 622 -21.88 -17.04 -0.53
CA GLY A 622 -23.01 -17.49 0.30
C GLY A 622 -23.79 -18.70 -0.26
N CYS A 623 -23.30 -19.32 -1.33
CA CYS A 623 -24.04 -20.30 -2.14
C CYS A 623 -24.38 -21.64 -1.42
N SER A 624 -23.90 -21.85 -0.19
CA SER A 624 -24.27 -22.98 0.67
C SER A 624 -25.46 -22.69 1.59
N GLY A 625 -26.12 -21.53 1.47
CA GLY A 625 -27.22 -21.11 2.33
C GLY A 625 -26.76 -20.49 3.66
N GLU A 626 -27.74 -20.11 4.49
CA GLU A 626 -27.53 -19.32 5.71
C GLU A 626 -26.51 -19.92 6.68
N GLY A 627 -25.65 -19.05 7.24
CA GLY A 627 -24.87 -19.37 8.42
C GLY A 627 -23.83 -18.31 8.76
N SER A 628 -22.97 -18.65 9.73
CA SER A 628 -21.95 -17.76 10.31
C SER A 628 -20.51 -18.14 9.95
N GLN A 629 -20.30 -19.19 9.15
CA GLN A 629 -18.99 -19.54 8.60
C GLN A 629 -18.46 -18.44 7.67
N SER A 630 -17.17 -18.46 7.33
CA SER A 630 -16.55 -17.50 6.41
C SER A 630 -17.14 -17.57 4.99
N TYR A 631 -17.59 -18.74 4.56
CA TYR A 631 -18.23 -18.97 3.25
C TYR A 631 -19.76 -18.81 3.25
N GLN A 632 -20.33 -18.33 4.36
CA GLN A 632 -21.77 -18.13 4.54
C GLN A 632 -22.08 -16.68 4.93
N LEU A 633 -23.32 -16.28 4.67
CA LEU A 633 -23.91 -15.00 5.10
C LEU A 633 -25.22 -15.27 5.84
N SER A 634 -25.75 -14.27 6.54
CA SER A 634 -27.11 -14.23 7.06
C SER A 634 -27.73 -12.88 6.73
N ASN A 635 -28.78 -12.89 5.91
CA ASN A 635 -29.55 -11.70 5.51
C ASN A 635 -28.65 -10.51 5.08
N PRO A 636 -27.70 -10.69 4.14
CA PRO A 636 -26.85 -9.58 3.70
C PRO A 636 -27.67 -8.47 3.05
N ARG A 637 -27.29 -7.19 3.24
CA ARG A 637 -28.08 -6.05 2.73
C ARG A 637 -27.38 -5.20 1.65
N THR A 638 -26.08 -4.96 1.77
CA THR A 638 -25.31 -4.11 0.85
C THR A 638 -23.94 -4.69 0.53
N LEU A 639 -23.46 -4.46 -0.70
CA LEU A 639 -22.12 -4.85 -1.14
C LEU A 639 -21.42 -3.67 -1.83
N SER A 640 -20.09 -3.60 -1.73
CA SER A 640 -19.28 -2.57 -2.39
C SER A 640 -17.90 -3.11 -2.78
N PHE A 641 -17.29 -2.54 -3.82
CA PHE A 641 -15.96 -2.92 -4.30
C PHE A 641 -14.86 -1.98 -3.79
N ASP A 642 -13.68 -2.51 -3.53
CA ASP A 642 -12.44 -1.71 -3.57
C ASP A 642 -11.86 -1.66 -5.00
N SER A 643 -10.91 -0.76 -5.25
CA SER A 643 -10.28 -0.59 -6.57
C SER A 643 -9.43 -1.78 -7.03
N TYR A 644 -9.21 -2.76 -6.16
CA TYR A 644 -8.57 -4.05 -6.50
C TYR A 644 -9.60 -5.12 -6.90
N GLY A 645 -10.90 -4.82 -6.84
CA GLY A 645 -11.99 -5.73 -7.17
C GLY A 645 -12.45 -6.64 -6.03
N ASN A 646 -11.95 -6.45 -4.79
CA ASN A 646 -12.42 -7.23 -3.65
C ASN A 646 -13.85 -6.81 -3.28
N ILE A 647 -14.71 -7.78 -2.97
CA ILE A 647 -16.08 -7.54 -2.54
C ILE A 647 -16.11 -7.39 -1.03
N PHE A 648 -16.71 -6.32 -0.52
CA PHE A 648 -17.09 -6.20 0.89
C PHE A 648 -18.62 -6.26 1.00
N ILE A 649 -19.13 -6.94 2.04
CA ILE A 649 -20.57 -7.17 2.26
C ILE A 649 -20.94 -6.85 3.70
N THR A 650 -22.07 -6.16 3.91
CA THR A 650 -22.75 -6.14 5.21
C THR A 650 -23.45 -7.49 5.43
N ASP A 651 -22.85 -8.33 6.28
CA ASP A 651 -23.40 -9.62 6.69
C ASP A 651 -24.25 -9.39 7.95
N THR A 652 -25.41 -8.78 7.70
CA THR A 652 -26.23 -8.05 8.66
C THR A 652 -26.74 -8.94 9.80
N GLY A 653 -27.24 -10.13 9.49
CA GLY A 653 -27.73 -11.09 10.50
C GLY A 653 -26.61 -11.61 11.41
N ASN A 654 -25.39 -11.78 10.87
CA ASN A 654 -24.20 -12.09 11.65
C ASN A 654 -23.59 -10.86 12.37
N SER A 655 -24.13 -9.66 12.17
CA SER A 655 -23.62 -8.38 12.71
C SER A 655 -22.12 -8.17 12.42
N ARG A 656 -21.71 -8.37 11.16
CA ARG A 656 -20.32 -8.19 10.71
C ARG A 656 -20.24 -7.60 9.29
N ILE A 657 -19.08 -7.09 8.92
CA ILE A 657 -18.71 -6.81 7.54
C ILE A 657 -17.68 -7.88 7.11
N GLN A 658 -17.93 -8.57 6.00
CA GLN A 658 -17.01 -9.55 5.43
C GLN A 658 -16.37 -9.02 4.15
N LYS A 659 -15.08 -9.34 3.95
CA LYS A 659 -14.29 -9.07 2.74
C LYS A 659 -13.98 -10.38 2.03
N PHE A 660 -14.28 -10.45 0.74
CA PHE A 660 -14.01 -11.59 -0.14
C PHE A 660 -12.99 -11.15 -1.19
N ASP A 661 -11.77 -11.68 -1.08
CA ASP A 661 -10.63 -11.25 -1.91
C ASP A 661 -10.78 -11.72 -3.36
N PHE A 662 -10.49 -10.83 -4.30
CA PHE A 662 -10.50 -11.12 -5.73
C PHE A 662 -9.34 -12.04 -6.11
N LEU A 663 -9.61 -13.14 -6.83
CA LEU A 663 -8.64 -14.19 -7.14
C LEU A 663 -7.87 -13.94 -8.44
N SER A 664 -8.60 -13.73 -9.55
CA SER A 664 -8.00 -13.41 -10.85
C SER A 664 -8.99 -12.74 -11.80
N ASN A 665 -8.44 -12.00 -12.76
CA ASN A 665 -9.17 -11.42 -13.88
C ASN A 665 -8.72 -12.08 -15.19
N SER A 666 -8.84 -13.42 -15.29
CA SER A 666 -8.45 -14.11 -16.53
C SER A 666 -9.46 -13.81 -17.64
N CYS A 667 -9.00 -13.12 -18.68
CA CYS A 667 -9.74 -12.93 -19.92
C CYS A 667 -9.39 -13.98 -20.99
N ASP A 668 -8.38 -14.83 -20.73
CA ASP A 668 -8.08 -16.02 -21.52
C ASP A 668 -8.75 -17.26 -20.92
N ASN A 669 -9.07 -18.23 -21.78
CA ASN A 669 -9.66 -19.53 -21.41
C ASN A 669 -8.64 -20.49 -20.73
N SER A 670 -7.77 -19.97 -19.86
CA SER A 670 -7.03 -20.77 -18.90
C SER A 670 -7.98 -21.23 -17.79
N SER A 671 -8.47 -22.46 -17.92
CA SER A 671 -9.05 -23.19 -16.78
C SER A 671 -8.05 -23.17 -15.63
N MET A 672 -8.45 -22.79 -14.42
CA MET A 672 -7.57 -22.87 -13.25
C MET A 672 -7.05 -24.30 -13.12
N VAL A 673 -5.73 -24.46 -13.18
CA VAL A 673 -5.05 -25.74 -13.05
C VAL A 673 -4.89 -26.01 -11.57
N GLU A 674 -5.23 -27.23 -11.15
CA GLU A 674 -5.09 -27.68 -9.77
C GLU A 674 -4.06 -28.82 -9.71
N SER A 675 -2.84 -28.45 -9.33
CA SER A 675 -1.75 -29.40 -9.14
C SER A 675 -1.86 -30.02 -7.75
N ALA A 676 -1.74 -31.34 -7.63
CA ALA A 676 -1.91 -32.07 -6.39
C ALA A 676 -0.63 -32.78 -5.91
N TYR A 677 -0.41 -32.80 -4.59
CA TYR A 677 0.67 -33.54 -3.93
C TYR A 677 0.15 -34.30 -2.71
N SER A 678 0.38 -35.61 -2.63
CA SER A 678 -0.07 -36.47 -1.52
C SER A 678 1.09 -37.21 -0.87
N SER A 679 1.10 -37.26 0.46
CA SER A 679 2.14 -37.93 1.25
C SER A 679 1.58 -38.44 2.59
N VAL A 680 2.43 -39.12 3.37
CA VAL A 680 2.09 -39.69 4.68
C VAL A 680 3.08 -39.18 5.72
N LEU A 681 2.56 -38.42 6.68
CA LEU A 681 3.32 -37.91 7.82
C LEU A 681 3.51 -39.04 8.84
N THR A 682 4.76 -39.43 9.10
CA THR A 682 5.13 -40.58 9.94
C THR A 682 6.18 -40.21 10.98
N GLU A 683 6.37 -41.04 12.01
CA GLU A 683 7.31 -40.79 13.13
C GLU A 683 8.77 -40.58 12.71
N ASN A 684 9.15 -41.01 11.50
CA ASN A 684 10.48 -40.81 10.92
C ASN A 684 10.70 -39.40 10.33
N HIS A 685 9.68 -38.53 10.34
CA HIS A 685 9.80 -37.16 9.84
C HIS A 685 10.54 -36.25 10.83
N SER A 686 11.14 -35.18 10.31
CA SER A 686 11.72 -34.14 11.16
C SER A 686 10.65 -33.52 12.07
N THR A 687 11.06 -33.14 13.28
CA THR A 687 10.16 -32.54 14.29
C THR A 687 10.58 -31.13 14.63
N TYR A 688 9.61 -30.23 14.81
CA TYR A 688 9.83 -28.89 15.35
C TYR A 688 8.86 -28.59 16.53
N SER A 689 8.98 -27.40 17.11
CA SER A 689 8.34 -26.96 18.35
C SER A 689 7.64 -25.63 18.07
N ARG A 690 6.32 -25.68 17.93
CA ARG A 690 5.50 -24.62 17.31
C ARG A 690 5.41 -23.33 18.12
N THR A 691 5.51 -23.44 19.44
CA THR A 691 5.90 -22.33 20.33
C THR A 691 7.08 -22.81 21.17
N GLY A 692 8.03 -21.94 21.51
CA GLY A 692 9.27 -22.36 22.16
C GLY A 692 9.08 -23.00 23.54
N CYS A 693 7.94 -22.75 24.20
CA CYS A 693 7.51 -23.35 25.46
C CYS A 693 6.99 -24.80 25.31
N ASP A 694 6.56 -25.21 24.11
CA ASP A 694 5.94 -26.51 23.90
C ASP A 694 7.02 -27.61 23.75
N LEU A 695 7.00 -28.56 24.67
CA LEU A 695 7.88 -29.74 24.71
C LEU A 695 7.47 -30.82 23.69
N SER A 696 6.27 -30.69 23.13
CA SER A 696 5.63 -31.65 22.23
C SER A 696 6.18 -31.55 20.81
N ASN A 697 6.25 -32.68 20.10
CA ASN A 697 6.86 -32.76 18.78
C ASN A 697 5.80 -32.58 17.70
N TYR A 698 6.01 -31.64 16.78
CA TYR A 698 5.22 -31.52 15.56
C TYR A 698 6.03 -32.10 14.41
N TYR A 699 5.59 -33.24 13.87
CA TYR A 699 6.18 -33.82 12.66
C TYR A 699 5.88 -32.90 11.47
N TYR A 700 6.86 -32.68 10.60
CA TYR A 700 6.67 -31.84 9.42
C TYR A 700 7.33 -32.43 8.17
N GLU A 701 6.77 -32.07 7.01
CA GLU A 701 7.33 -32.35 5.69
C GLU A 701 7.69 -31.03 4.98
N VAL A 702 8.75 -31.06 4.17
CA VAL A 702 9.28 -29.89 3.45
C VAL A 702 9.10 -30.10 1.96
N ILE A 703 8.36 -29.20 1.34
CA ILE A 703 7.89 -29.34 -0.04
C ILE A 703 8.26 -28.06 -0.79
N GLN A 704 9.14 -28.18 -1.78
CA GLN A 704 9.49 -27.09 -2.68
C GLN A 704 8.39 -26.96 -3.75
N MET A 705 8.03 -25.72 -4.08
CA MET A 705 7.01 -25.39 -5.08
C MET A 705 7.68 -24.57 -6.19
N ASN A 706 7.86 -25.19 -7.36
CA ASN A 706 8.44 -24.52 -8.52
C ASN A 706 7.31 -24.09 -9.48
N VAL A 707 7.35 -22.82 -9.88
CA VAL A 707 6.39 -22.18 -10.79
C VAL A 707 7.14 -21.54 -11.95
N ASN A 708 6.59 -21.64 -13.16
CA ASN A 708 7.20 -21.05 -14.36
C ASN A 708 7.06 -19.52 -14.39
N GLU A 709 5.97 -19.00 -13.83
CA GLU A 709 5.63 -17.58 -13.78
C GLU A 709 5.31 -17.12 -12.37
N SER A 710 5.66 -15.88 -12.05
CA SER A 710 5.48 -15.29 -10.72
C SER A 710 4.04 -14.80 -10.54
N LEU A 711 3.21 -15.59 -9.83
CA LEU A 711 1.75 -15.41 -9.75
C LEU A 711 1.22 -15.75 -8.35
N TYR A 712 -0.05 -15.42 -8.08
CA TYR A 712 -0.76 -15.86 -6.89
C TYR A 712 -1.35 -17.26 -7.07
N TYR A 713 -1.16 -18.11 -6.05
CA TYR A 713 -1.70 -19.47 -5.99
C TYR A 713 -2.43 -19.68 -4.66
N THR A 714 -3.50 -20.48 -4.68
CA THR A 714 -4.22 -20.88 -3.47
C THR A 714 -3.81 -22.29 -3.10
N LEU A 715 -3.09 -22.42 -1.99
CA LEU A 715 -2.67 -23.70 -1.41
C LEU A 715 -3.71 -24.14 -0.39
N HIS A 716 -4.28 -25.33 -0.52
CA HIS A 716 -5.15 -25.90 0.51
C HIS A 716 -4.85 -27.37 0.74
N SER A 717 -5.24 -27.90 1.90
CA SER A 717 -4.97 -29.31 2.27
C SER A 717 -6.26 -30.11 2.44
N ASN A 718 -6.21 -31.39 2.09
CA ASN A 718 -7.24 -32.38 2.42
C ASN A 718 -6.57 -33.61 3.03
N SER A 719 -6.89 -33.89 4.29
CA SER A 719 -6.15 -34.81 5.16
C SER A 719 -7.07 -35.57 6.11
N SER A 720 -6.60 -36.73 6.58
CA SER A 720 -7.29 -37.53 7.61
C SER A 720 -6.99 -37.06 9.04
N ILE A 721 -6.26 -35.95 9.17
CA ILE A 721 -5.64 -35.41 10.39
C ILE A 721 -5.62 -33.88 10.28
N ASP A 722 -5.83 -33.17 11.39
CA ASP A 722 -5.73 -31.71 11.43
C ASP A 722 -4.31 -31.26 11.02
N THR A 723 -4.20 -30.54 9.90
CA THR A 723 -2.96 -30.06 9.28
C THR A 723 -2.80 -28.55 9.45
N TYR A 724 -1.56 -28.07 9.40
CA TYR A 724 -1.24 -26.65 9.44
C TYR A 724 -0.07 -26.34 8.49
N GLY A 725 -0.11 -25.16 7.87
CA GLY A 725 0.80 -24.78 6.79
C GLY A 725 1.62 -23.51 7.08
N TYR A 726 2.79 -23.42 6.46
CA TYR A 726 3.65 -22.24 6.47
C TYR A 726 4.38 -22.11 5.13
N VAL A 727 4.47 -20.90 4.57
CA VAL A 727 5.18 -20.63 3.29
C VAL A 727 6.40 -19.74 3.53
N TYR A 728 7.54 -20.12 2.97
CA TYR A 728 8.83 -19.46 3.09
C TYR A 728 9.44 -19.14 1.72
N THR A 729 10.20 -18.05 1.64
CA THR A 729 11.20 -17.87 0.58
C THR A 729 12.51 -18.57 0.98
N ASP A 730 13.19 -19.11 -0.03
CA ASP A 730 14.50 -19.76 -0.01
C ASP A 730 14.64 -20.99 0.92
N LYS A 731 14.52 -20.82 2.25
CA LYS A 731 14.72 -21.89 3.26
C LYS A 731 13.89 -21.66 4.54
N PHE A 732 13.21 -22.71 4.98
CA PHE A 732 12.62 -22.83 6.32
C PHE A 732 13.68 -22.94 7.41
N TYR A 733 13.38 -22.43 8.61
CA TYR A 733 14.25 -22.48 9.78
C TYR A 733 13.56 -23.09 11.03
N PRO A 734 13.65 -24.42 11.25
CA PRO A 734 12.90 -25.11 12.32
C PRO A 734 13.07 -24.61 13.77
N PRO A 735 14.23 -24.07 14.21
CA PRO A 735 14.39 -23.54 15.58
C PRO A 735 13.75 -22.17 15.83
N ASP A 736 13.43 -21.40 14.78
CA ASP A 736 12.66 -20.15 14.85
C ASP A 736 11.83 -20.00 13.56
N PRO A 737 10.61 -20.56 13.51
CA PRO A 737 9.78 -20.58 12.31
C PRO A 737 9.30 -19.19 11.85
N SER A 738 9.66 -18.10 12.56
CA SER A 738 9.38 -16.73 12.08
C SER A 738 10.42 -16.19 11.08
N ILE A 739 11.54 -16.88 10.86
CA ILE A 739 12.58 -16.46 9.92
C ILE A 739 12.24 -16.91 8.49
N ASN A 740 12.31 -15.98 7.53
CA ASN A 740 11.91 -16.12 6.11
C ASN A 740 10.43 -16.48 5.88
N LEU A 741 9.60 -16.43 6.92
CA LEU A 741 8.17 -16.69 6.84
C LEU A 741 7.49 -15.60 5.99
N ILE A 742 6.88 -15.98 4.88
CA ILE A 742 6.02 -15.10 4.08
C ILE A 742 4.65 -15.02 4.75
N LEU A 743 4.07 -16.20 5.00
CA LEU A 743 2.68 -16.43 5.41
C LEU A 743 2.59 -17.70 6.25
N GLU A 744 1.87 -17.65 7.37
CA GLU A 744 1.38 -18.83 8.10
C GLU A 744 -0.15 -18.92 7.94
N ASP A 745 -0.71 -20.12 8.12
CA ASP A 745 -2.14 -20.38 7.99
C ASP A 745 -2.98 -19.56 9.00
N SER A 746 -3.72 -18.57 8.50
CA SER A 746 -4.53 -17.66 9.33
C SER A 746 -5.85 -18.26 9.79
N ASP A 747 -6.42 -19.18 9.00
CA ASP A 747 -7.83 -19.56 9.08
C ASP A 747 -8.01 -21.07 9.19
N ARG A 748 -8.51 -21.52 10.35
CA ARG A 748 -8.85 -22.94 10.56
C ARG A 748 -10.10 -23.30 9.78
N PHE A 749 -9.94 -24.03 8.68
CA PHE A 749 -11.08 -24.63 7.98
C PHE A 749 -11.76 -25.70 8.86
N SER A 750 -13.04 -25.97 8.60
CA SER A 750 -13.77 -27.01 9.33
C SER A 750 -13.10 -28.38 9.13
N LYS A 751 -12.83 -29.09 10.23
CA LYS A 751 -11.93 -30.27 10.35
C LYS A 751 -10.42 -29.97 10.37
N GLY A 752 -10.02 -28.74 10.67
CA GLY A 752 -8.64 -28.42 11.01
C GLY A 752 -7.65 -28.57 9.85
N GLN A 753 -8.11 -28.34 8.62
CA GLN A 753 -7.28 -28.27 7.42
C GLN A 753 -6.82 -26.81 7.22
N PHE A 754 -5.65 -26.60 6.60
CA PHE A 754 -5.12 -25.26 6.32
C PHE A 754 -5.42 -24.78 4.89
N GLY A 755 -5.43 -23.46 4.71
CA GLY A 755 -5.56 -22.78 3.42
C GLY A 755 -4.76 -21.47 3.38
N ILE A 756 -3.81 -21.37 2.45
CA ILE A 756 -2.89 -20.23 2.31
C ILE A 756 -2.90 -19.74 0.86
N ARG A 757 -3.36 -18.51 0.62
CA ARG A 757 -3.13 -17.82 -0.66
C ARG A 757 -1.81 -17.06 -0.60
N THR A 758 -0.89 -17.35 -1.52
CA THR A 758 0.47 -16.78 -1.52
C THR A 758 0.91 -16.39 -2.92
N PHE A 759 1.84 -15.45 -3.03
CA PHE A 759 2.53 -15.13 -4.29
C PHE A 759 3.77 -16.03 -4.40
N LEU A 760 3.77 -16.95 -5.38
CA LEU A 760 4.92 -17.79 -5.68
C LEU A 760 5.73 -17.12 -6.79
N GLN A 761 7.04 -16.99 -6.58
CA GLN A 761 7.96 -16.39 -7.54
C GLN A 761 8.67 -17.47 -8.37
N SER A 762 8.85 -17.21 -9.67
CA SER A 762 9.65 -18.07 -10.56
C SER A 762 11.16 -17.82 -10.46
N THR A 763 11.58 -16.74 -9.79
CA THR A 763 12.99 -16.33 -9.62
C THR A 763 13.60 -16.70 -8.27
N THR A 764 12.83 -17.25 -7.33
CA THR A 764 13.28 -17.65 -5.99
C THR A 764 12.70 -19.02 -5.63
N VAL A 765 13.26 -19.68 -4.61
CA VAL A 765 12.78 -21.01 -4.21
C VAL A 765 11.62 -20.85 -3.22
N ASN A 766 10.42 -21.24 -3.61
CA ASN A 766 9.25 -21.22 -2.71
C ASN A 766 9.16 -22.55 -1.95
N ILE A 767 8.98 -22.51 -0.63
CA ILE A 767 8.88 -23.70 0.21
C ILE A 767 7.60 -23.67 1.06
N LEU A 768 6.83 -24.75 0.99
CA LEU A 768 5.73 -25.06 1.88
C LEU A 768 6.20 -26.05 2.94
N ILE A 769 5.90 -25.75 4.20
CA ILE A 769 6.03 -26.65 5.34
C ILE A 769 4.64 -27.09 5.76
N LEU A 770 4.40 -28.39 5.72
CA LEU A 770 3.16 -28.99 6.24
C LEU A 770 3.47 -29.73 7.54
N THR A 771 2.64 -29.49 8.55
CA THR A 771 2.70 -30.11 9.88
C THR A 771 1.29 -30.51 10.33
N THR A 772 1.17 -31.20 11.46
CA THR A 772 -0.10 -31.35 12.19
C THR A 772 -0.42 -30.14 13.08
N VAL A 773 -1.71 -29.95 13.39
CA VAL A 773 -2.21 -29.02 14.42
C VAL A 773 -1.94 -29.55 15.83
N TYR A 774 -2.00 -30.87 16.01
CA TYR A 774 -1.76 -31.56 17.28
C TYR A 774 -0.42 -32.33 17.25
N PRO A 775 0.36 -32.34 18.35
CA PRO A 775 1.68 -32.95 18.37
C PRO A 775 1.62 -34.48 18.43
N ASN A 776 2.70 -35.12 17.98
CA ASN A 776 2.88 -36.57 17.85
C ASN A 776 1.85 -37.30 16.95
N VAL A 777 1.00 -36.57 16.21
CA VAL A 777 0.02 -37.14 15.28
C VAL A 777 0.69 -37.52 13.96
N THR A 778 0.30 -38.68 13.42
CA THR A 778 0.72 -39.20 12.11
C THR A 778 -0.52 -39.53 11.27
N GLY A 779 -0.42 -39.49 9.94
CA GLY A 779 -1.58 -39.65 9.06
C GLY A 779 -1.33 -39.24 7.61
N THR A 780 -2.35 -39.38 6.77
CA THR A 780 -2.28 -39.05 5.34
C THR A 780 -2.73 -37.62 5.07
N PHE A 781 -2.08 -36.96 4.12
CA PHE A 781 -2.47 -35.64 3.63
C PHE A 781 -2.31 -35.54 2.12
N SER A 782 -3.16 -34.71 1.52
CA SER A 782 -3.00 -34.16 0.19
C SER A 782 -2.97 -32.63 0.26
N ILE A 783 -2.25 -32.01 -0.65
CA ILE A 783 -2.14 -30.56 -0.87
C ILE A 783 -2.55 -30.30 -2.30
N PHE A 784 -3.31 -29.24 -2.51
CA PHE A 784 -3.76 -28.78 -3.81
C PHE A 784 -3.31 -27.33 -3.97
N ALA A 785 -2.65 -27.03 -5.10
CA ALA A 785 -2.32 -25.68 -5.51
C ALA A 785 -3.17 -25.32 -6.73
N SER A 786 -4.16 -24.46 -6.52
CA SER A 786 -5.04 -23.96 -7.56
C SER A 786 -4.50 -22.63 -8.09
N GLY A 787 -4.28 -22.51 -9.40
CA GLY A 787 -3.71 -21.30 -10.03
C GLY A 787 -3.92 -21.25 -11.56
N LEU A 788 -3.32 -20.26 -12.23
CA LEU A 788 -3.41 -20.12 -13.70
C LEU A 788 -2.43 -21.03 -14.47
N ASN A 789 -1.40 -21.52 -13.80
CA ASN A 789 -0.36 -22.42 -14.32
C ASN A 789 -0.18 -23.60 -13.35
N ASP A 790 0.41 -24.70 -13.81
CA ASP A 790 0.81 -25.82 -12.94
C ASP A 790 1.89 -25.42 -11.91
N VAL A 791 1.73 -25.92 -10.69
CA VAL A 791 2.75 -25.89 -9.63
C VAL A 791 3.39 -27.27 -9.53
N THR A 792 4.70 -27.36 -9.75
CA THR A 792 5.42 -28.63 -9.53
C THR A 792 5.93 -28.73 -8.10
N PHE A 793 5.53 -29.79 -7.40
CA PHE A 793 5.92 -30.07 -6.03
C PHE A 793 7.10 -31.04 -5.96
N GLU A 794 8.14 -30.69 -5.20
CA GLU A 794 9.29 -31.56 -4.95
C GLU A 794 9.49 -31.75 -3.44
N ARG A 795 9.55 -33.01 -2.99
CA ARG A 795 9.77 -33.37 -1.59
C ARG A 795 11.25 -33.22 -1.22
N LEU A 796 11.58 -32.23 -0.40
CA LEU A 796 12.95 -32.04 0.08
C LEU A 796 13.26 -33.05 1.20
N ILE A 797 13.96 -34.13 0.84
CA ILE A 797 14.47 -35.13 1.78
C ILE A 797 15.77 -34.61 2.41
N ASN A 798 15.76 -34.37 3.72
CA ASN A 798 16.82 -33.69 4.47
C ASN A 798 17.17 -32.28 3.94
N PRO A 799 16.31 -31.26 4.15
CA PRO A 799 16.82 -29.89 4.25
C PRO A 799 17.81 -29.86 5.42
N ASP A 800 19.07 -29.59 5.10
CA ASP A 800 20.20 -30.04 5.92
C ASP A 800 20.23 -29.56 7.39
N LYS A 801 21.06 -30.23 8.19
CA LYS A 801 21.24 -30.11 9.65
C LYS A 801 21.78 -28.75 10.13
N CYS A 802 21.59 -27.68 9.36
CA CYS A 802 22.42 -26.49 9.36
C CYS A 802 21.58 -25.20 9.56
N VAL A 803 21.92 -24.49 10.62
CA VAL A 803 21.31 -23.26 11.15
C VAL A 803 22.03 -22.05 10.57
N ILE A 804 21.33 -21.17 9.84
CA ILE A 804 21.96 -19.93 9.35
C ILE A 804 22.18 -18.95 10.52
N GLY A 805 23.44 -18.59 10.75
CA GLY A 805 23.91 -17.82 11.91
C GLY A 805 24.95 -16.76 11.58
N ASN A 806 25.36 -16.04 12.63
CA ASN A 806 26.58 -15.21 12.61
C ASN A 806 27.79 -16.10 12.93
N PRO A 807 29.05 -15.66 12.65
CA PRO A 807 30.27 -16.46 12.89
C PRO A 807 30.58 -16.83 14.36
N CYS A 808 29.65 -16.54 15.28
CA CYS A 808 29.74 -16.81 16.72
C CYS A 808 28.47 -17.44 17.32
N LYS A 809 27.45 -17.75 16.51
CA LYS A 809 26.10 -18.08 16.99
C LYS A 809 25.88 -19.59 17.22
N ASN A 810 26.31 -20.10 18.37
CA ASN A 810 25.97 -21.46 18.82
C ASN A 810 24.50 -21.52 19.29
N GLN A 811 23.54 -21.54 18.35
CA GLN A 811 22.10 -21.47 18.67
C GLN A 811 21.54 -22.83 19.16
N ALA A 812 21.95 -23.25 20.35
CA ALA A 812 21.41 -24.41 21.04
C ALA A 812 20.17 -24.04 21.88
N LYS A 813 19.14 -24.90 21.90
CA LYS A 813 18.22 -24.96 23.05
C LYS A 813 19.04 -25.51 24.24
N GLY A 814 19.60 -24.62 25.05
CA GLY A 814 20.52 -24.98 26.11
C GLY A 814 20.93 -23.81 27.00
N ILE A 815 21.68 -24.12 28.06
CA ILE A 815 21.93 -23.24 29.22
C ILE A 815 23.04 -22.19 28.97
N GLY A 816 23.19 -21.77 27.72
CA GLY A 816 24.25 -20.89 27.24
C GLY A 816 23.71 -19.85 26.26
N ILE A 817 22.81 -18.97 26.73
CA ILE A 817 22.60 -17.69 26.04
C ILE A 817 23.93 -16.94 26.11
N THR A 818 24.55 -16.71 24.95
CA THR A 818 25.86 -16.06 24.88
C THR A 818 25.72 -14.55 25.03
N LEU A 819 26.83 -13.87 25.27
CA LEU A 819 26.85 -12.40 25.23
C LEU A 819 26.59 -11.85 23.82
N ASP A 820 26.87 -12.64 22.76
CA ASP A 820 26.53 -12.30 21.37
C ASP A 820 25.02 -12.25 21.20
N ASP A 821 24.30 -13.28 21.65
CA ASP A 821 22.83 -13.37 21.56
C ASP A 821 22.11 -12.21 22.28
N ILE A 822 22.69 -11.69 23.36
CA ILE A 822 22.12 -10.59 24.16
C ILE A 822 22.36 -9.22 23.52
N LEU A 823 23.56 -8.96 23.00
CA LEU A 823 23.96 -7.63 22.51
C LEU A 823 23.90 -7.46 20.99
N ARG A 824 23.75 -8.54 20.22
CA ARG A 824 23.75 -8.54 18.74
C ARG A 824 22.77 -7.54 18.09
N PHE A 825 21.55 -7.45 18.62
CA PHE A 825 20.51 -6.56 18.07
C PHE A 825 20.62 -5.12 18.60
N GLU A 826 21.56 -4.89 19.53
CA GLU A 826 21.72 -3.65 20.30
C GLU A 826 23.03 -2.93 19.94
N ILE A 827 23.94 -3.56 19.20
CA ILE A 827 25.21 -2.96 18.73
C ILE A 827 25.04 -2.49 17.27
N ASN A 828 25.07 -1.17 17.07
CA ASN A 828 24.98 -0.55 15.76
C ASN A 828 26.32 -0.66 15.01
N ARG A 829 26.32 -1.31 13.84
CA ARG A 829 27.51 -1.45 12.96
C ARG A 829 28.04 -0.09 12.52
N ASN A 830 29.37 0.03 12.41
CA ASN A 830 30.09 1.24 11.96
C ASN A 830 29.84 2.53 12.77
N VAL A 831 29.17 2.45 13.93
CA VAL A 831 28.87 3.59 14.82
C VAL A 831 29.86 3.63 16.00
N THR A 832 30.37 4.82 16.34
CA THR A 832 31.34 4.99 17.43
C THR A 832 30.72 4.68 18.80
N LEU A 833 31.53 4.23 19.77
CA LEU A 833 31.04 3.77 21.08
C LEU A 833 30.19 4.80 21.86
N LYS A 834 30.47 6.10 21.68
CA LYS A 834 29.69 7.20 22.27
C LYS A 834 28.21 7.19 21.81
N ASN A 835 28.00 6.82 20.55
CA ASN A 835 26.73 6.86 19.84
C ASN A 835 26.00 5.49 19.84
N GLN A 836 26.56 4.46 20.47
CA GLN A 836 25.88 3.18 20.69
C GLN A 836 24.68 3.32 21.65
N PRO A 837 23.70 2.40 21.64
CA PRO A 837 22.58 2.39 22.58
C PRO A 837 22.97 2.36 24.06
N LEU A 838 22.02 2.72 24.93
CA LEU A 838 22.25 2.83 26.38
C LEU A 838 22.64 1.49 27.02
N LEU A 839 22.02 0.39 26.57
CA LEU A 839 22.34 -0.99 26.99
C LEU A 839 23.83 -1.31 26.80
N VAL A 840 24.36 -1.09 25.59
CA VAL A 840 25.76 -1.35 25.24
C VAL A 840 26.70 -0.51 26.10
N LYS A 841 26.41 0.79 26.27
CA LYS A 841 27.27 1.69 27.06
C LYS A 841 27.31 1.32 28.54
N ILE A 842 26.18 0.90 29.12
CA ILE A 842 26.14 0.38 30.50
C ILE A 842 26.84 -0.98 30.60
N SER A 843 26.72 -1.85 29.58
CA SER A 843 27.42 -3.14 29.53
C SER A 843 28.95 -2.97 29.58
N VAL A 844 29.51 -2.00 28.84
CA VAL A 844 30.95 -1.67 28.90
C VAL A 844 31.36 -1.26 30.32
N ALA A 845 30.59 -0.39 30.97
CA ALA A 845 30.87 0.08 32.31
C ALA A 845 30.85 -1.07 33.35
N LEU A 846 29.84 -1.96 33.28
CA LEU A 846 29.73 -3.13 34.15
C LEU A 846 30.91 -4.10 33.97
N THR A 847 31.31 -4.39 32.73
CA THR A 847 32.48 -5.24 32.43
C THR A 847 33.76 -4.67 33.05
N ILE A 848 34.00 -3.36 32.94
CA ILE A 848 35.18 -2.70 33.53
C ILE A 848 35.14 -2.78 35.06
N ILE A 849 34.00 -2.52 35.69
CA ILE A 849 33.83 -2.60 37.15
C ILE A 849 34.09 -4.03 37.66
N MET A 850 33.52 -5.04 36.99
CA MET A 850 33.70 -6.44 37.37
C MET A 850 35.13 -6.93 37.18
N PHE A 851 35.83 -6.48 36.11
CA PHE A 851 37.25 -6.76 35.94
C PHE A 851 38.10 -6.20 37.09
N LEU A 852 37.89 -4.93 37.46
CA LEU A 852 38.64 -4.28 38.54
C LEU A 852 38.40 -4.93 39.90
N LEU A 853 37.14 -5.18 40.27
CA LEU A 853 36.80 -5.86 41.52
C LEU A 853 37.35 -7.29 41.57
N GLY A 854 37.20 -8.01 40.46
CA GLY A 854 37.66 -9.38 40.31
C GLY A 854 39.18 -9.55 40.36
N LEU A 855 39.93 -8.62 39.75
CA LEU A 855 41.39 -8.55 39.81
C LEU A 855 41.87 -8.33 41.26
N ILE A 856 41.28 -7.36 41.98
CA ILE A 856 41.60 -7.08 43.39
C ILE A 856 41.31 -8.31 44.27
N ASN A 857 40.12 -8.90 44.14
CA ASN A 857 39.72 -10.13 44.84
C ASN A 857 40.74 -11.28 44.63
N SER A 858 41.16 -11.48 43.38
CA SER A 858 42.07 -12.58 43.03
C SER A 858 43.49 -12.35 43.57
N ILE A 859 44.02 -11.12 43.48
CA ILE A 859 45.34 -10.76 44.03
C ILE A 859 45.38 -10.94 45.55
N LEU A 860 44.37 -10.45 46.28
CA LEU A 860 44.32 -10.57 47.75
C LEU A 860 44.17 -12.04 48.20
N SER A 861 43.42 -12.85 47.46
CA SER A 861 43.28 -14.29 47.73
C SER A 861 44.59 -15.03 47.46
N PHE A 862 45.24 -14.77 46.31
CA PHE A 862 46.54 -15.35 45.96
C PHE A 862 47.62 -15.03 47.01
N LEU A 863 47.76 -13.76 47.41
CA LEU A 863 48.69 -13.33 48.46
C LEU A 863 48.42 -14.01 49.81
N THR A 864 47.17 -14.37 50.10
CA THR A 864 46.82 -15.11 51.32
C THR A 864 47.25 -16.58 51.23
N PHE A 865 46.88 -17.28 50.14
CA PHE A 865 47.08 -18.73 50.01
C PHE A 865 48.45 -19.14 49.45
N GLN A 866 49.28 -18.19 49.01
CA GLN A 866 50.71 -18.43 48.74
C GLN A 866 51.48 -18.85 50.01
N ASN A 867 50.96 -18.55 51.21
CA ASN A 867 51.63 -18.82 52.49
C ASN A 867 51.83 -20.33 52.76
N GLU A 868 53.08 -20.71 53.00
CA GLU A 868 53.54 -22.08 53.26
C GLU A 868 52.75 -22.81 54.36
N ASN A 869 52.35 -22.11 55.43
CA ASN A 869 51.67 -22.73 56.56
C ASN A 869 50.24 -23.15 56.22
N LEU A 870 49.54 -22.42 55.35
CA LEU A 870 48.20 -22.80 54.89
C LEU A 870 48.27 -24.00 53.93
N ARG A 871 49.33 -24.07 53.10
CA ARG A 871 49.58 -25.16 52.14
C ARG A 871 50.09 -26.47 52.78
N LYS A 872 50.11 -26.57 54.12
CA LYS A 872 50.33 -27.82 54.87
C LYS A 872 49.14 -28.79 54.83
N PHE A 873 47.98 -28.32 54.35
CA PHE A 873 46.77 -29.11 54.10
C PHE A 873 46.38 -28.94 52.62
N GLY A 874 45.74 -29.96 52.03
CA GLY A 874 45.26 -29.92 50.65
C GLY A 874 44.28 -28.78 50.39
N CYS A 875 43.44 -28.45 51.37
CA CYS A 875 42.47 -27.36 51.27
C CYS A 875 43.10 -25.97 51.07
N GLY A 876 44.33 -25.73 51.57
CA GLY A 876 45.09 -24.51 51.28
C GLY A 876 45.66 -24.48 49.86
N ILE A 877 45.86 -25.64 49.23
CA ILE A 877 46.31 -25.76 47.84
C ILE A 877 45.11 -25.59 46.89
N TYR A 878 43.94 -26.15 47.21
CA TYR A 878 42.70 -25.88 46.43
C TYR A 878 42.32 -24.39 46.44
N LEU A 879 42.42 -23.69 47.59
CA LEU A 879 42.14 -22.25 47.68
C LEU A 879 43.16 -21.39 46.91
N LEU A 880 44.43 -21.81 46.84
CA LEU A 880 45.42 -21.19 45.95
C LEU A 880 45.08 -21.42 44.48
N ALA A 881 44.63 -22.62 44.10
CA ALA A 881 44.18 -22.92 42.74
C ALA A 881 42.93 -22.10 42.37
N SER A 882 41.93 -22.02 43.25
CA SER A 882 40.71 -21.20 43.07
C SER A 882 41.03 -19.71 42.88
N SER A 883 42.03 -19.19 43.59
CA SER A 883 42.51 -17.81 43.42
C SER A 883 43.07 -17.55 42.01
N ILE A 884 43.68 -18.56 41.38
CA ILE A 884 44.24 -18.48 40.02
C ILE A 884 43.14 -18.68 38.97
N THR A 885 42.23 -19.65 39.15
CA THR A 885 41.11 -19.89 38.22
C THR A 885 40.12 -18.75 38.21
N SER A 886 39.91 -18.07 39.35
CA SER A 886 39.14 -16.82 39.42
C SER A 886 39.74 -15.76 38.49
N LEU A 887 41.03 -15.47 38.63
CA LEU A 887 41.73 -14.48 37.79
C LEU A 887 41.64 -14.81 36.29
N LEU A 888 41.82 -16.09 35.93
CA LEU A 888 41.68 -16.56 34.55
C LEU A 888 40.25 -16.38 34.03
N THR A 889 39.24 -16.74 34.83
CA THR A 889 37.81 -16.58 34.48
C THR A 889 37.48 -15.12 34.21
N ILE A 890 37.91 -14.21 35.09
CA ILE A 890 37.61 -12.77 35.00
C ILE A 890 38.36 -12.13 33.82
N SER A 891 39.59 -12.56 33.55
CA SER A 891 40.35 -12.10 32.37
C SER A 891 39.71 -12.57 31.06
N MET A 892 39.37 -13.86 30.96
CA MET A 892 38.73 -14.44 29.76
C MET A 892 37.33 -13.86 29.51
N PHE A 893 36.57 -13.59 30.57
CA PHE A 893 35.28 -12.89 30.49
C PHE A 893 35.44 -11.50 29.83
N THR A 894 36.39 -10.71 30.29
CA THR A 894 36.66 -9.37 29.74
C THR A 894 37.17 -9.42 28.30
N ILE A 895 38.03 -10.40 27.96
CA ILE A 895 38.49 -10.65 26.59
C ILE A 895 37.30 -10.99 25.68
N ASN A 896 36.39 -11.88 26.10
CA ASN A 896 35.22 -12.26 25.33
C ASN A 896 34.29 -11.05 25.05
N PHE A 897 34.05 -10.22 26.08
CA PHE A 897 33.25 -9.01 25.95
C PHE A 897 33.79 -8.05 24.88
N TRP A 898 35.09 -7.73 24.94
CA TRP A 898 35.71 -6.81 23.97
C TRP A 898 35.80 -7.44 22.58
N PHE A 899 36.01 -8.75 22.47
CA PHE A 899 36.01 -9.46 21.18
C PHE A 899 34.65 -9.31 20.46
N ILE A 900 33.54 -9.58 21.15
CA ILE A 900 32.19 -9.46 20.59
C ILE A 900 31.90 -8.00 20.21
N LEU A 901 32.18 -7.04 21.08
CA LEU A 901 31.93 -5.62 20.80
C LEU A 901 32.71 -5.12 19.56
N ILE A 902 34.00 -5.45 19.44
CA ILE A 902 34.84 -5.01 18.33
C ILE A 902 34.43 -5.69 17.01
N THR A 903 34.17 -6.99 17.02
CA THR A 903 33.78 -7.76 15.81
C THR A 903 32.39 -7.40 15.29
N GLN A 904 31.45 -7.04 16.17
CA GLN A 904 30.13 -6.55 15.74
C GLN A 904 30.18 -5.08 15.26
N MET A 905 31.02 -4.23 15.84
CA MET A 905 31.16 -2.83 15.41
C MET A 905 31.88 -2.66 14.06
N ASN A 906 32.78 -3.58 13.68
CA ASN A 906 33.64 -3.46 12.48
C ASN A 906 33.84 -4.81 11.77
N SER A 907 33.44 -4.90 10.49
CA SER A 907 33.40 -6.13 9.69
C SER A 907 34.76 -6.70 9.27
N SER A 908 35.86 -5.99 9.51
CA SER A 908 37.19 -6.34 8.97
C SER A 908 38.00 -7.34 9.80
N PHE A 909 37.53 -7.75 10.99
CA PHE A 909 38.31 -8.58 11.92
C PHE A 909 38.01 -10.09 11.77
N HIS A 910 39.02 -10.91 11.45
CA HIS A 910 38.82 -12.29 10.98
C HIS A 910 38.76 -13.38 12.07
N ARG A 911 37.64 -14.12 12.09
CA ARG A 911 37.50 -15.59 12.16
C ARG A 911 38.15 -16.41 13.32
N GLY A 912 38.84 -15.81 14.29
CA GLY A 912 39.62 -16.58 15.29
C GLY A 912 38.97 -17.00 16.63
N GLY A 913 37.99 -16.25 17.15
CA GLY A 913 37.68 -16.29 18.60
C GLY A 913 36.64 -17.31 19.10
N CYS A 914 35.51 -17.44 18.39
CA CYS A 914 34.26 -17.87 19.03
C CYS A 914 34.11 -19.36 19.38
N LYS A 915 35.00 -20.23 18.90
CA LYS A 915 34.99 -21.67 19.27
C LYS A 915 35.86 -22.01 20.49
N SER A 916 36.75 -21.10 20.92
CA SER A 916 37.75 -21.37 21.98
C SER A 916 37.49 -20.60 23.26
N ILE A 917 37.18 -19.31 23.16
CA ILE A 917 37.10 -18.41 24.33
C ILE A 917 35.99 -18.83 25.31
N GLU A 918 34.81 -19.22 24.80
CA GLU A 918 33.67 -19.58 25.65
C GLU A 918 33.85 -20.95 26.36
N SER A 919 34.31 -21.98 25.65
CA SER A 919 34.53 -23.30 26.26
C SER A 919 35.66 -23.26 27.31
N LEU A 920 36.70 -22.45 27.11
CA LEU A 920 37.70 -22.16 28.14
C LEU A 920 37.10 -21.42 29.34
N LEU A 921 36.22 -20.45 29.10
CA LEU A 921 35.53 -19.71 30.16
C LEU A 921 34.60 -20.62 31.00
N LYS A 922 33.89 -21.56 30.36
CA LYS A 922 33.11 -22.62 31.04
C LYS A 922 34.01 -23.53 31.88
N LEU A 923 35.11 -24.00 31.29
CA LEU A 923 36.09 -24.87 31.97
C LEU A 923 36.64 -24.22 33.26
N PHE A 924 37.09 -22.97 33.22
CA PHE A 924 37.61 -22.29 34.40
C PHE A 924 36.55 -22.06 35.48
N LEU A 925 35.33 -21.68 35.08
CA LEU A 925 34.22 -21.43 36.00
C LEU A 925 33.75 -22.72 36.71
N TYR A 926 33.64 -23.84 35.99
CA TYR A 926 33.36 -25.15 36.59
C TYR A 926 34.53 -25.66 37.44
N PHE A 927 35.79 -25.42 37.03
CA PHE A 927 36.94 -25.86 37.82
C PHE A 927 37.00 -25.12 39.17
N ASP A 928 36.68 -23.82 39.19
CA ASP A 928 36.56 -23.02 40.42
C ASP A 928 35.44 -23.52 41.35
N THR A 929 34.24 -23.86 40.85
CA THR A 929 33.16 -24.39 41.71
C THR A 929 33.51 -25.74 42.31
N TRP A 930 34.10 -26.66 41.53
CA TRP A 930 34.51 -27.98 42.04
C TRP A 930 35.72 -27.93 42.98
N LEU A 931 36.68 -27.02 42.77
CA LEU A 931 37.76 -26.78 43.75
C LEU A 931 37.20 -26.33 45.11
N ASN A 932 36.19 -25.46 45.11
CA ASN A 932 35.53 -25.02 46.34
C ASN A 932 34.77 -26.18 47.03
N ALA A 933 34.14 -27.08 46.28
CA ALA A 933 33.58 -28.31 46.85
C ALA A 933 34.65 -29.23 47.49
N CYS A 934 35.83 -29.39 46.85
CA CYS A 934 36.94 -30.15 47.42
C CYS A 934 37.45 -29.55 48.74
N VAL A 935 37.44 -28.22 48.91
CA VAL A 935 37.77 -27.55 50.17
C VAL A 935 36.80 -27.94 51.29
N ALA A 936 35.49 -27.99 51.03
CA ALA A 936 34.50 -28.36 52.03
C ALA A 936 34.54 -29.85 52.39
N ILE A 937 34.69 -30.72 51.39
CA ILE A 937 34.83 -32.18 51.59
C ILE A 937 36.08 -32.48 52.44
N GLU A 938 37.25 -31.89 52.13
CA GLU A 938 38.46 -32.13 52.92
C GLU A 938 38.32 -31.59 54.35
N ARG A 939 37.65 -30.44 54.55
CA ARG A 939 37.35 -29.92 55.90
C ARG A 939 36.46 -30.89 56.69
N ALA A 940 35.44 -31.48 56.08
CA ALA A 940 34.58 -32.47 56.73
C ALA A 940 35.34 -33.76 57.08
N ILE A 941 36.20 -34.25 56.18
CA ILE A 941 37.05 -35.44 56.45
C ILE A 941 38.06 -35.16 57.56
N ASN A 942 38.65 -33.96 57.61
CA ASN A 942 39.56 -33.54 58.68
C ASN A 942 38.86 -33.46 60.05
N VAL A 943 37.62 -32.99 60.10
CA VAL A 943 36.79 -33.03 61.33
C VAL A 943 36.42 -34.47 61.73
N TYR A 944 36.11 -35.33 60.77
CA TYR A 944 35.78 -36.74 61.03
C TYR A 944 36.98 -37.55 61.56
N GLN A 945 38.15 -37.42 60.92
CA GLN A 945 39.35 -38.20 61.26
C GLN A 945 40.13 -37.60 62.44
N GLY A 946 40.00 -36.30 62.69
CA GLY A 946 40.66 -35.61 63.81
C GLY A 946 42.16 -35.82 63.83
N ILE A 947 42.67 -36.42 64.91
CA ILE A 947 44.09 -36.70 65.11
C ILE A 947 44.65 -37.66 64.03
N ASN A 948 43.82 -38.55 63.48
CA ASN A 948 44.22 -39.54 62.47
C ASN A 948 44.31 -38.96 61.03
N PHE A 949 44.04 -37.67 60.83
CA PHE A 949 44.06 -37.05 59.50
C PHE A 949 45.49 -36.90 58.94
N ASN A 950 45.82 -37.69 57.90
CA ASN A 950 47.14 -37.68 57.29
C ASN A 950 47.31 -36.52 56.30
N LYS A 951 48.01 -35.47 56.77
CA LYS A 951 48.25 -34.20 56.05
C LYS A 951 49.05 -34.37 54.76
N GLU A 952 50.09 -35.22 54.72
CA GLU A 952 50.84 -35.47 53.47
C GLU A 952 50.03 -36.31 52.47
N LYS A 953 49.15 -37.21 52.94
CA LYS A 953 48.18 -37.87 52.06
C LYS A 953 47.19 -36.87 51.46
N SER A 954 46.66 -35.92 52.24
CA SER A 954 45.74 -34.89 51.71
C SER A 954 46.44 -33.93 50.74
N LYS A 955 47.66 -33.51 51.05
CA LYS A 955 48.52 -32.68 50.19
C LYS A 955 48.87 -33.35 48.86
N ARG A 956 49.14 -34.66 48.86
CA ARG A 956 49.31 -35.47 47.63
C ARG A 956 47.99 -35.58 46.86
N LEU A 957 46.89 -35.90 47.53
CA LEU A 957 45.56 -36.00 46.92
C LEU A 957 45.16 -34.69 46.22
N ALA A 958 45.37 -33.54 46.86
CA ALA A 958 45.04 -32.23 46.31
C ALA A 958 45.81 -31.91 45.02
N ARG A 959 47.10 -32.26 44.95
CA ARG A 959 47.89 -32.12 43.72
C ARG A 959 47.36 -32.99 42.58
N TRP A 960 46.98 -34.24 42.88
CA TRP A 960 46.37 -35.14 41.89
C TRP A 960 44.99 -34.64 41.44
N ILE A 961 44.14 -34.17 42.35
CA ILE A 961 42.80 -33.66 42.02
C ILE A 961 42.90 -32.36 41.19
N ILE A 962 43.80 -31.43 41.54
CA ILE A 962 44.03 -30.21 40.75
C ILE A 962 44.50 -30.53 39.31
N PHE A 963 45.23 -31.64 39.11
CA PHE A 963 45.67 -32.08 37.78
C PHE A 963 44.57 -32.82 37.01
N ILE A 964 43.83 -33.72 37.65
CA ILE A 964 42.82 -34.58 37.00
C ILE A 964 41.51 -33.83 36.71
N LEU A 965 41.04 -33.00 37.65
CA LEU A 965 39.72 -32.37 37.60
C LEU A 965 39.47 -31.54 36.32
N PRO A 966 40.43 -30.76 35.77
CA PRO A 966 40.27 -30.10 34.48
C PRO A 966 40.00 -31.05 33.31
N PHE A 967 40.62 -32.23 33.28
CA PHE A 967 40.36 -33.23 32.22
C PHE A 967 38.96 -33.82 32.36
N CYS A 968 38.52 -34.13 33.58
CA CYS A 968 37.15 -34.62 33.83
C CYS A 968 36.09 -33.59 33.39
N ILE A 969 36.32 -32.30 33.66
CA ILE A 969 35.44 -31.20 33.24
C ILE A 969 35.53 -30.96 31.72
N THR A 970 36.70 -31.09 31.12
CA THR A 970 36.86 -30.97 29.65
C THR A 970 36.09 -32.09 28.94
N ALA A 971 36.13 -33.32 29.47
CA ALA A 971 35.43 -34.47 28.90
C ALA A 971 33.90 -34.34 28.92
N THR A 972 33.32 -33.61 29.87
CA THR A 972 31.86 -33.36 29.91
C THR A 972 31.39 -32.20 29.03
N ILE A 973 32.30 -31.33 28.54
CA ILE A 973 31.97 -30.23 27.62
C ILE A 973 32.48 -30.44 26.19
N ILE A 974 33.10 -31.59 25.90
CA ILE A 974 33.79 -31.85 24.63
C ILE A 974 32.85 -31.93 23.41
N HIS A 975 31.56 -32.14 23.62
CA HIS A 975 30.54 -32.09 22.56
C HIS A 975 30.41 -30.70 21.93
N GLU A 976 30.61 -29.61 22.68
CA GLU A 976 30.49 -28.25 22.16
C GLU A 976 31.49 -27.95 21.03
N PRO A 977 32.81 -28.21 21.16
CA PRO A 977 33.75 -28.04 20.06
C PRO A 977 33.68 -29.17 19.01
N LEU A 978 33.17 -30.37 19.33
CA LEU A 978 33.12 -31.48 18.37
C LEU A 978 31.93 -31.43 17.40
N HIS A 979 30.81 -30.81 17.78
CA HIS A 979 29.61 -30.74 16.93
C HIS A 979 29.35 -29.35 16.31
N SER A 980 30.35 -28.46 16.30
CA SER A 980 30.24 -27.08 15.80
C SER A 980 31.12 -26.85 14.57
N ASP A 981 30.74 -27.42 13.43
CA ASP A 981 31.31 -27.03 12.13
C ASP A 981 30.58 -25.81 11.57
N VAL A 982 31.28 -25.02 10.76
CA VAL A 982 30.80 -23.74 10.23
C VAL A 982 31.04 -23.67 8.72
N PHE A 983 29.95 -23.64 7.94
CA PHE A 983 30.00 -23.45 6.49
C PHE A 983 29.69 -22.00 6.12
N GLU A 984 30.18 -21.54 4.96
CA GLU A 984 30.02 -20.17 4.46
C GLU A 984 29.12 -20.17 3.23
N TYR A 985 28.10 -19.30 3.20
CA TYR A 985 27.11 -19.24 2.12
C TYR A 985 26.80 -17.78 1.73
N PRO A 986 26.83 -17.41 0.44
CA PRO A 986 26.55 -16.05 -0.02
C PRO A 986 25.04 -15.77 0.00
N VAL A 987 24.63 -14.68 0.64
CA VAL A 987 23.25 -14.17 0.60
C VAL A 987 23.25 -12.78 -0.04
N LYS A 988 22.35 -12.56 -0.99
CA LYS A 988 22.14 -11.25 -1.62
C LYS A 988 21.01 -10.53 -0.90
N GLU A 989 21.37 -9.56 -0.07
CA GLU A 989 20.39 -8.72 0.63
C GLU A 989 20.07 -7.49 -0.23
N ASN A 990 18.82 -7.40 -0.70
CA ASN A 990 18.29 -6.17 -1.30
C ASN A 990 17.83 -5.24 -0.17
N TYR A 991 18.59 -4.18 0.08
CA TYR A 991 18.13 -3.04 0.87
C TYR A 991 17.50 -1.99 -0.05
N TYR A 992 16.68 -1.10 0.52
CA TYR A 992 15.99 -0.05 -0.25
C TYR A 992 16.98 0.79 -1.09
N ASP A 993 16.81 0.66 -2.40
CA ASP A 993 17.44 1.37 -3.52
C ASP A 993 18.96 1.25 -3.76
N THR A 994 19.30 1.06 -5.03
CA THR A 994 20.62 1.22 -5.69
C THR A 994 21.85 0.37 -5.27
N LYS A 995 21.83 -0.53 -4.26
CA LYS A 995 23.04 -1.34 -3.97
C LYS A 995 22.84 -2.76 -3.45
N ILE A 996 23.13 -3.75 -4.29
CA ILE A 996 23.30 -5.16 -3.90
C ILE A 996 24.59 -5.31 -3.07
N ILE A 997 24.50 -6.00 -1.93
CA ILE A 997 25.65 -6.39 -1.10
C ILE A 997 25.62 -7.91 -0.91
N GLU A 998 26.74 -8.58 -1.21
CA GLU A 998 26.90 -10.02 -0.97
C GLU A 998 27.28 -10.28 0.49
N VAL A 999 26.25 -10.43 1.32
CA VAL A 999 26.37 -10.73 2.74
C VAL A 999 26.68 -12.22 2.90
N HIS A 1000 27.96 -12.52 3.16
CA HIS A 1000 28.40 -13.87 3.47
C HIS A 1000 27.86 -14.27 4.85
N ARG A 1001 26.82 -15.10 4.88
CA ARG A 1001 26.24 -15.66 6.11
C ARG A 1001 26.88 -17.01 6.40
N TRP A 1002 26.86 -17.39 7.67
CA TRP A 1002 27.48 -18.62 8.14
C TRP A 1002 26.42 -19.64 8.51
N CYS A 1003 26.77 -20.93 8.52
CA CYS A 1003 25.84 -22.01 8.80
C CYS A 1003 26.43 -22.97 9.84
N VAL A 1004 25.69 -23.19 10.93
CA VAL A 1004 26.11 -23.85 12.18
C VAL A 1004 25.30 -25.13 12.36
N ILE A 1005 25.89 -26.23 12.83
CA ILE A 1005 25.14 -27.49 13.00
C ILE A 1005 24.13 -27.41 14.16
N ASN A 1006 22.90 -27.89 13.94
CA ASN A 1006 21.90 -28.06 14.99
C ASN A 1006 22.22 -29.31 15.83
N TYR A 1007 22.35 -29.18 17.15
CA TYR A 1007 22.52 -30.32 18.05
C TYR A 1007 21.27 -31.21 18.06
N SER A 1008 21.46 -32.53 18.00
CA SER A 1008 20.37 -33.48 18.23
C SER A 1008 19.81 -33.34 19.66
N ARG A 1009 18.54 -33.71 19.87
CA ARG A 1009 17.89 -33.62 21.20
C ARG A 1009 18.72 -34.29 22.30
N VAL A 1010 19.30 -35.46 22.01
CA VAL A 1010 20.20 -36.20 22.91
C VAL A 1010 21.41 -35.35 23.37
N VAL A 1011 22.00 -34.54 22.48
CA VAL A 1011 23.11 -33.64 22.81
C VAL A 1011 22.63 -32.40 23.59
N GLN A 1012 21.42 -31.91 23.31
CA GLN A 1012 20.79 -30.82 24.08
C GLN A 1012 20.45 -31.25 25.53
N ASP A 1013 19.86 -32.44 25.68
CA ASP A 1013 19.54 -33.07 26.96
C ASP A 1013 20.83 -33.37 27.75
N TYR A 1014 21.87 -33.90 27.09
CA TYR A 1014 23.19 -34.10 27.68
C TYR A 1014 23.80 -32.79 28.19
N ASN A 1015 23.81 -31.73 27.37
CA ASN A 1015 24.35 -30.42 27.76
C ASN A 1015 23.63 -29.82 28.98
N THR A 1016 22.30 -29.99 29.01
CA THR A 1016 21.42 -29.59 30.12
C THR A 1016 21.77 -30.35 31.41
N ALA A 1017 21.91 -31.68 31.33
CA ALA A 1017 22.30 -32.51 32.46
C ALA A 1017 23.73 -32.21 32.97
N VAL A 1018 24.69 -32.01 32.06
CA VAL A 1018 26.08 -31.65 32.38
C VAL A 1018 26.12 -30.34 33.18
N LEU A 1019 25.45 -29.27 32.74
CA LEU A 1019 25.47 -28.03 33.50
C LEU A 1019 24.74 -28.16 34.84
N PHE A 1020 23.62 -28.89 34.92
CA PHE A 1020 22.96 -29.17 36.20
C PHE A 1020 23.93 -29.84 37.20
N ILE A 1021 24.73 -30.81 36.74
CA ILE A 1021 25.77 -31.49 37.53
C ILE A 1021 26.86 -30.50 37.99
N HIS A 1022 27.43 -29.68 37.09
CA HIS A 1022 28.50 -28.75 37.45
C HIS A 1022 28.03 -27.54 38.27
N LEU A 1023 26.74 -27.21 38.24
CA LEU A 1023 26.12 -26.14 39.02
C LEU A 1023 25.73 -26.61 40.42
N ILE A 1024 24.93 -27.68 40.51
CA ILE A 1024 24.27 -28.10 41.75
C ILE A 1024 25.11 -29.14 42.52
N GLY A 1025 25.92 -29.96 41.84
CA GLY A 1025 26.84 -30.92 42.48
C GLY A 1025 27.78 -30.27 43.51
N PRO A 1026 28.50 -29.18 43.15
CA PRO A 1026 29.34 -28.45 44.10
C PRO A 1026 28.56 -27.83 45.26
N PHE A 1027 27.36 -27.30 45.03
CA PHE A 1027 26.51 -26.76 46.09
C PHE A 1027 26.08 -27.86 47.08
N ILE A 1028 25.61 -29.00 46.57
CA ILE A 1028 25.23 -30.18 47.37
C ILE A 1028 26.42 -30.64 48.22
N ALA A 1029 27.60 -30.79 47.62
CA ALA A 1029 28.81 -31.20 48.33
C ALA A 1029 29.20 -30.21 49.45
N ASN A 1030 29.13 -28.90 49.19
CA ASN A 1030 29.38 -27.87 50.19
C ASN A 1030 28.36 -27.89 51.34
N LEU A 1031 27.06 -27.98 51.02
CA LEU A 1031 25.98 -28.00 52.01
C LEU A 1031 26.05 -29.24 52.91
N PHE A 1032 26.17 -30.44 52.35
CA PHE A 1032 26.28 -31.66 53.15
C PHE A 1032 27.57 -31.69 53.98
N SER A 1033 28.69 -31.16 53.48
CA SER A 1033 29.92 -31.02 54.26
C SER A 1033 29.73 -30.07 55.47
N ALA A 1034 29.05 -28.95 55.29
CA ALA A 1034 28.75 -28.00 56.37
C ALA A 1034 27.82 -28.60 57.43
N LEU A 1035 26.73 -29.25 57.00
CA LEU A 1035 25.80 -29.95 57.90
C LEU A 1035 26.50 -31.08 58.66
N PHE A 1036 27.34 -31.87 57.98
CA PHE A 1036 28.13 -32.94 58.59
C PHE A 1036 29.09 -32.41 59.66
N ILE A 1037 29.80 -31.31 59.41
CA ILE A 1037 30.66 -30.66 60.41
C ILE A 1037 29.84 -30.24 61.64
N ILE A 1038 28.70 -29.59 61.44
CA ILE A 1038 27.86 -29.07 62.52
C ILE A 1038 27.26 -30.20 63.38
N PHE A 1039 26.60 -31.18 62.76
CA PHE A 1039 25.97 -32.29 63.48
C PHE A 1039 26.99 -33.30 64.01
N GLY A 1040 28.06 -33.58 63.27
CA GLY A 1040 29.14 -34.46 63.70
C GLY A 1040 29.88 -33.92 64.93
N THR A 1041 30.27 -32.64 64.91
CA THR A 1041 30.92 -31.99 66.06
C THR A 1041 29.96 -31.84 67.25
N ALA A 1042 28.68 -31.53 67.01
CA ALA A 1042 27.67 -31.51 68.06
C ALA A 1042 27.49 -32.89 68.72
N ARG A 1043 27.52 -33.98 67.92
CA ARG A 1043 27.42 -35.36 68.43
C ARG A 1043 28.65 -35.77 69.22
N GLN A 1044 29.86 -35.43 68.75
CA GLN A 1044 31.10 -35.65 69.51
C GLN A 1044 31.10 -34.88 70.84
N ARG A 1045 30.77 -33.58 70.83
CA ARG A 1045 30.70 -32.76 72.06
C ARG A 1045 29.62 -33.28 73.03
N SER A 1046 28.45 -33.69 72.53
CA SER A 1046 27.36 -34.26 73.35
C SER A 1046 27.66 -35.64 73.93
N LEU A 1047 28.57 -36.42 73.33
CA LEU A 1047 29.06 -37.69 73.90
C LEU A 1047 30.18 -37.48 74.92
N ALA A 1048 30.90 -36.34 74.85
CA ALA A 1048 31.96 -35.98 75.79
C ALA A 1048 31.47 -35.13 76.98
N GLN A 1049 30.29 -34.50 76.88
CA GLN A 1049 29.72 -33.63 77.92
C GLN A 1049 28.25 -34.01 78.18
N THR A 1050 28.02 -34.92 79.12
CA THR A 1050 26.70 -35.50 79.43
C THR A 1050 25.67 -34.54 80.03
N ASN A 1051 26.08 -33.34 80.45
CA ASN A 1051 25.25 -32.42 81.24
C ASN A 1051 24.43 -31.42 80.39
N GLN A 1052 24.36 -31.59 79.06
CA GLN A 1052 23.53 -30.75 78.18
C GLN A 1052 22.84 -31.58 77.09
N ASN A 1053 21.62 -31.18 76.73
CA ASN A 1053 20.87 -31.81 75.65
C ASN A 1053 21.55 -31.58 74.28
N TYR A 1054 21.53 -32.61 73.43
CA TYR A 1054 22.09 -32.58 72.07
C TYR A 1054 21.62 -31.38 71.22
N ILE A 1055 20.34 -30.98 71.35
CA ILE A 1055 19.79 -29.78 70.67
C ILE A 1055 20.51 -28.49 71.11
N THR A 1056 20.94 -28.39 72.38
CA THR A 1056 21.71 -27.25 72.90
C THR A 1056 23.09 -27.19 72.24
N HIS A 1057 23.77 -28.34 72.11
CA HIS A 1057 25.03 -28.44 71.37
C HIS A 1057 24.85 -28.08 69.88
N ILE A 1058 23.80 -28.57 69.22
CA ILE A 1058 23.46 -28.19 67.83
C ILE A 1058 23.29 -26.67 67.71
N ARG A 1059 22.50 -26.04 68.59
CA ARG A 1059 22.30 -24.57 68.61
C ARG A 1059 23.57 -23.78 68.96
N ALA A 1060 24.55 -24.40 69.62
CA ALA A 1060 25.88 -23.82 69.78
C ALA A 1060 26.69 -23.92 68.48
N GLN A 1061 26.78 -25.12 67.87
CA GLN A 1061 27.55 -25.33 66.63
C GLN A 1061 26.99 -24.54 65.44
N PHE A 1062 25.67 -24.39 65.31
CA PHE A 1062 25.08 -23.51 64.28
C PHE A 1062 25.44 -22.03 64.48
N ARG A 1063 25.72 -21.57 65.71
CA ARG A 1063 26.18 -20.19 65.97
C ARG A 1063 27.69 -20.04 65.77
N GLU A 1064 28.46 -21.02 66.22
CA GLU A 1064 29.93 -21.12 66.05
C GLU A 1064 30.34 -21.25 64.58
N HIS A 1065 29.52 -21.91 63.75
CA HIS A 1065 29.83 -22.24 62.36
C HIS A 1065 28.80 -21.74 61.33
N LYS A 1066 27.96 -20.73 61.67
CA LYS A 1066 26.94 -20.16 60.76
C LYS A 1066 27.44 -19.85 59.36
N GLN A 1067 28.69 -19.39 59.23
CA GLN A 1067 29.31 -19.02 57.96
C GLN A 1067 29.45 -20.21 56.99
N LEU A 1068 29.59 -21.44 57.49
CA LEU A 1068 29.65 -22.65 56.65
C LEU A 1068 28.31 -22.98 55.96
N VAL A 1069 27.18 -22.46 56.46
CA VAL A 1069 25.84 -22.64 55.85
C VAL A 1069 25.43 -21.41 55.04
N ILE A 1070 25.83 -20.22 55.48
CA ILE A 1070 25.61 -18.95 54.75
C ILE A 1070 26.36 -18.93 53.42
N SER A 1071 27.62 -19.39 53.37
CA SER A 1071 28.41 -19.41 52.13
C SER A 1071 27.75 -20.22 50.98
N PRO A 1072 27.33 -21.49 51.18
CA PRO A 1072 26.56 -22.23 50.18
C PRO A 1072 25.27 -21.53 49.76
N ALA A 1073 24.52 -20.94 50.69
CA ALA A 1073 23.26 -20.26 50.39
C ALA A 1073 23.46 -19.01 49.52
N ILE A 1074 24.48 -18.19 49.79
CA ILE A 1074 24.84 -17.03 48.96
C ILE A 1074 25.26 -17.48 47.56
N LEU A 1075 26.10 -18.51 47.46
CA LEU A 1075 26.53 -19.06 46.16
C LEU A 1075 25.35 -19.59 45.34
N LEU A 1076 24.39 -20.27 45.99
CA LEU A 1076 23.17 -20.73 45.32
C LEU A 1076 22.34 -19.54 44.82
N ILE A 1077 22.06 -18.55 45.66
CA ILE A 1077 21.26 -17.36 45.31
C ILE A 1077 21.90 -16.58 44.15
N LEU A 1078 23.22 -16.42 44.13
CA LEU A 1078 23.94 -15.77 43.03
C LEU A 1078 23.93 -16.61 41.73
N SER A 1079 23.74 -17.93 41.82
CA SER A 1079 23.69 -18.81 40.64
C SER A 1079 22.28 -19.11 40.12
N MET A 1080 21.24 -18.92 40.95
CA MET A 1080 19.84 -19.14 40.58
C MET A 1080 19.37 -18.36 39.35
N PRO A 1081 19.74 -17.08 39.13
CA PRO A 1081 19.39 -16.37 37.91
C PRO A 1081 19.87 -17.06 36.63
N ARG A 1082 21.03 -17.73 36.67
CA ARG A 1082 21.56 -18.52 35.55
C ARG A 1082 20.69 -19.75 35.25
N LEU A 1083 20.21 -20.44 36.30
CA LEU A 1083 19.31 -21.60 36.17
C LEU A 1083 17.88 -21.20 35.76
N ILE A 1084 17.41 -20.03 36.15
CA ILE A 1084 16.09 -19.52 35.74
C ILE A 1084 16.12 -19.16 34.25
N ILE A 1085 17.11 -18.37 33.83
CA ILE A 1085 17.26 -17.97 32.41
C ILE A 1085 17.66 -19.11 31.48
N SER A 1086 18.12 -20.24 32.02
CA SER A 1086 18.34 -21.45 31.25
C SER A 1086 17.09 -22.22 30.89
N LEU A 1087 16.00 -22.03 31.64
CA LEU A 1087 14.72 -22.71 31.46
C LEU A 1087 13.70 -21.80 30.75
N LEU A 1088 13.92 -20.48 30.76
CA LEU A 1088 13.13 -19.46 30.05
C LEU A 1088 13.28 -19.31 28.52
N PRO A 1089 14.33 -19.80 27.78
CA PRO A 1089 14.57 -19.34 26.40
C PRO A 1089 13.47 -19.65 25.38
N GLY A 1090 12.52 -20.52 25.71
CA GLY A 1090 11.37 -20.84 24.87
C GLY A 1090 10.20 -19.84 24.94
N CYS A 1091 10.13 -18.99 25.97
CA CYS A 1091 8.90 -18.27 26.32
C CYS A 1091 9.02 -16.74 26.33
N VAL A 1092 10.23 -16.18 26.20
CA VAL A 1092 10.49 -14.74 26.08
C VAL A 1092 11.62 -14.57 25.06
N LYS A 1093 11.43 -13.79 24.00
CA LYS A 1093 12.52 -13.53 23.04
C LYS A 1093 13.55 -12.61 23.69
N VAL A 1094 14.84 -12.86 23.42
CA VAL A 1094 15.94 -12.06 24.00
C VAL A 1094 15.85 -10.59 23.55
N SER A 1095 15.37 -10.34 22.33
CA SER A 1095 15.04 -9.01 21.78
C SER A 1095 14.06 -8.20 22.62
N ASP A 1096 13.12 -8.87 23.30
CA ASP A 1096 11.96 -8.21 23.89
C ASP A 1096 12.26 -7.74 25.33
N LYS A 1097 13.28 -8.34 25.95
CA LYS A 1097 13.74 -8.11 27.33
C LYS A 1097 15.28 -8.23 27.49
N PRO A 1098 16.12 -7.59 26.65
CA PRO A 1098 17.57 -7.83 26.64
C PRO A 1098 18.25 -7.51 27.99
N TRP A 1099 17.74 -6.51 28.71
CA TRP A 1099 18.15 -6.19 30.08
C TRP A 1099 18.08 -7.37 31.06
N LEU A 1100 17.05 -8.20 30.99
CA LEU A 1100 16.84 -9.33 31.91
C LEU A 1100 17.94 -10.39 31.72
N TYR A 1101 18.22 -10.73 30.46
CA TYR A 1101 19.28 -11.67 30.09
C TYR A 1101 20.67 -11.11 30.40
N LEU A 1102 20.91 -9.82 30.10
CA LEU A 1102 22.18 -9.14 30.38
C LEU A 1102 22.53 -9.15 31.88
N PHE A 1103 21.60 -8.76 32.75
CA PHE A 1103 21.85 -8.72 34.21
C PHE A 1103 22.18 -10.09 34.76
N ALA A 1104 21.45 -11.14 34.37
CA ALA A 1104 21.73 -12.50 34.86
C ALA A 1104 23.05 -13.08 34.31
N TYR A 1105 23.40 -12.75 33.06
CA TYR A 1105 24.69 -13.13 32.48
C TYR A 1105 25.85 -12.55 33.32
N PHE A 1106 25.82 -11.24 33.62
CA PHE A 1106 26.79 -10.62 34.54
C PHE A 1106 26.78 -11.25 35.94
N ILE A 1107 25.60 -11.43 36.55
CA ILE A 1107 25.47 -12.02 37.89
C ILE A 1107 26.12 -13.41 37.96
N SER A 1108 26.07 -14.20 36.89
CA SER A 1108 26.63 -15.57 36.84
C SER A 1108 28.15 -15.67 37.05
N PHE A 1109 28.90 -14.57 36.90
CA PHE A 1109 30.34 -14.50 37.18
C PHE A 1109 30.67 -13.94 38.57
N THR A 1110 29.68 -13.40 39.29
CA THR A 1110 29.85 -12.86 40.66
C THR A 1110 30.47 -13.85 41.64
N PRO A 1111 30.15 -15.17 41.65
CA PRO A 1111 30.75 -16.13 42.59
C PRO A 1111 32.30 -16.12 42.61
N SER A 1112 32.96 -16.19 41.45
CA SER A 1112 34.43 -16.17 41.37
C SER A 1112 35.04 -14.79 41.65
N ILE A 1113 34.24 -13.72 41.57
CA ILE A 1113 34.63 -12.36 41.98
C ILE A 1113 34.56 -12.19 43.53
N LEU A 1114 33.95 -13.12 44.26
CA LEU A 1114 33.74 -13.03 45.72
C LEU A 1114 34.57 -13.99 46.59
N VAL A 1115 35.49 -14.79 46.03
CA VAL A 1115 36.29 -15.79 46.77
C VAL A 1115 36.97 -15.22 48.03
N PHE A 1116 37.55 -14.01 47.96
CA PHE A 1116 38.14 -13.31 49.10
C PHE A 1116 37.10 -12.99 50.19
N ILE A 1117 35.95 -12.46 49.77
CA ILE A 1117 34.87 -12.00 50.65
C ILE A 1117 34.13 -13.18 51.31
N VAL A 1118 34.04 -14.32 50.61
CA VAL A 1118 33.38 -15.54 51.11
C VAL A 1118 34.30 -16.38 52.00
N PHE A 1119 35.59 -16.49 51.67
CA PHE A 1119 36.52 -17.39 52.40
C PHE A 1119 37.54 -16.69 53.29
N VAL A 1120 38.14 -15.58 52.86
CA VAL A 1120 39.24 -14.92 53.61
C VAL A 1120 38.72 -13.96 54.66
N VAL A 1121 37.81 -13.05 54.29
CA VAL A 1121 37.25 -12.04 55.20
C VAL A 1121 36.55 -12.65 56.44
N PRO A 1122 35.75 -13.73 56.34
CA PRO A 1122 35.09 -14.32 57.51
C PRO A 1122 35.97 -15.23 58.36
N SER A 1123 37.26 -15.41 58.01
CA SER A 1123 38.18 -16.31 58.71
C SER A 1123 39.31 -15.53 59.39
N GLU A 1124 39.31 -15.48 60.71
CA GLU A 1124 40.37 -14.84 61.49
C GLU A 1124 41.77 -15.38 61.16
N LEU A 1125 41.88 -16.70 60.89
CA LEU A 1125 43.12 -17.37 60.50
C LEU A 1125 43.66 -16.80 59.18
N TYR A 1126 42.83 -16.80 58.12
CA TYR A 1126 43.26 -16.32 56.81
C TYR A 1126 43.44 -14.79 56.81
N LEU A 1127 42.58 -14.03 57.48
CA LEU A 1127 42.70 -12.58 57.63
C LEU A 1127 43.98 -12.17 58.40
N LYS A 1128 44.39 -12.94 59.41
CA LYS A 1128 45.69 -12.76 60.08
C LYS A 1128 46.85 -13.07 59.12
N THR A 1129 46.79 -14.20 58.40
CA THR A 1129 47.82 -14.58 57.42
C THR A 1129 47.97 -13.54 56.30
N LEU A 1130 46.87 -12.94 55.82
CA LEU A 1130 46.89 -11.81 54.89
C LEU A 1130 47.60 -10.59 55.51
N LYS A 1131 47.21 -10.18 56.73
CA LYS A 1131 47.84 -9.03 57.42
C LYS A 1131 49.33 -9.22 57.69
N GLU A 1132 49.81 -10.45 57.81
CA GLU A 1132 51.25 -10.78 57.90
C GLU A 1132 51.92 -10.76 56.53
N SER A 1133 51.27 -11.34 55.50
CA SER A 1133 51.80 -11.40 54.14
C SER A 1133 51.88 -10.01 53.49
N LEU A 1134 50.89 -9.14 53.69
CA LEU A 1134 50.91 -7.73 53.25
C LEU A 1134 52.04 -6.94 53.91
N ARG A 1135 52.28 -7.11 55.22
CA ARG A 1135 53.41 -6.44 55.92
C ARG A 1135 54.76 -6.93 55.42
N ASN A 1136 54.89 -8.20 55.07
CA ASN A 1136 56.12 -8.74 54.46
C ASN A 1136 56.29 -8.32 52.99
N TRP A 1137 55.20 -8.12 52.25
CA TRP A 1137 55.22 -7.59 50.88
C TRP A 1137 55.61 -6.11 50.85
N GLN A 1138 55.03 -5.29 51.74
CA GLN A 1138 55.40 -3.88 51.92
C GLN A 1138 56.89 -3.72 52.28
N ARG A 1139 57.41 -4.57 53.18
CA ARG A 1139 58.85 -4.64 53.51
C ARG A 1139 59.76 -5.05 52.34
N ARG A 1140 59.23 -5.64 51.27
CA ARG A 1140 59.96 -5.99 50.03
C ARG A 1140 59.79 -4.96 48.90
N ILE A 1141 59.08 -3.86 49.16
CA ILE A 1141 58.89 -2.74 48.23
C ILE A 1141 59.52 -1.45 48.80
N CYS A 1142 59.69 -1.37 50.13
CA CYS A 1142 60.51 -0.36 50.80
C CYS A 1142 62.00 -0.80 50.95
N HIS A 1143 62.42 -1.83 50.22
CA HIS A 1143 63.79 -2.34 50.07
C HIS A 1143 64.09 -2.48 48.59
#